data_AF-A0A5C5WM67-F1
#
_entry.id   AF-A0A5C5WM67-F1
#
_cell.length_a   1.000
_cell.length_b   1.000
_cell.length_c   1.000
_cell.angle_alpha   90.00
_cell.angle_beta   90.00
_cell.angle_gamma   90.00
#
_symmetry.space_group_name_H-M   'P 1'
#
loop_
_entity.id
_entity.type
_entity.pdbx_description
1 polymer ?
#
loop_
_entity_poly.entity_id
_entity_poly.type
_entity_poly.pdbx_seq_one_letter_code
_entity_poly.pdbx_strand_id
1 'polypeptide(L)'
;MSENPFVDPGPSHLNQTASSLSTSPLGGPNNLGPRPNPTNQRSGLLVIGLIVASLFIVCSGFAGLSFVAFRSIANQGVVTELPERESVFEDDASAFNEALRVAKLQVEQGSVDPDSNWDPSVLDFVNAALENEAEDEIPFHSGMFVEAVAKSPWGDNEIGMIERLQIASWIKQYTPLPPRHADYWRVLNVTVRDDQPLAEVDILFYSYSDQATSARWFLVYDEVGDWSAQSIHEPDRWRVYDHAMLEEGRRISDEYAAYARGDIMFADGYESTLLKMNTASELWADGKIDDARKRLRECERASMLPSDRDLAMLKLSYVYYQQEENTEAIRVLASIKNPDAIWGVWPMVALCQTSLGNHDKAIEALKRAQSQSPQHPNHDWLTAEIFAQQDRDDESADARANALKMMARDTGQLTVLADYERVKDIPAMIYAARSAASQNDDQVWERFADNAYYHPELASASIDAVKALESVPIGMVELLAANAAWARDDHDAAAASYLKVNEIAESELWRRSSKRDWFHVRIGQENYDAILAESKDLDETLRMLMDYVLEDITISKPANLITAFANRPDVSELPVAQGLIGLAHMLLNENEAAAAKLGVFHEWLEEPEQASDEDISWWNGTVKELLAAAIQETGQTDLVVRRFGDDPYLSIQIGRWMIDNATDAELRSFADRYADGDAMMQLQSLRVKAHLAQRSDDRDTSIKLHQEVVSKADEIAESNDDFYSYFASNERNQYFASLRLLPADLTASNSGDEIAGDLGLRQSMITESERFSDWQLAEAWLADVQRDSSVDVASLANSFTSAVEIHAEAGRWDEAIALCERGLKIAENRQSDSDNNDLSSLQNARILALLAAERFDEARQLLAQSSEPVGYASIDVPAELLADLAEGNLSVLPEHFATEKPDEVANWLISAPRRRLFELQSNNPHFDTLLEAYPMTIGYHGAQQTLRIVVNANLTKLQWHEWGTKNLQSAFSQSLGESVQVRELDNFADKSGWSLTTQSGDSFVVGVSRIAASASDLRGVIDQRAGEYDRETNTIRFDVVTLSVLDYEPLAKQRLFDCVAALTNATQSVVCVAWNDNSRIWIGDNLAERLRWQNKVERDDERLAASIYGYRVDEDGEMIDETESDHHWRQLAGSQANLPVTVQHYCESNVELLPATLIGYDDVSDSFAVRLDQDSAISRYLKADKRCLVRASNLLAKQEAGTPVP
;
A
#
# COMPACT_ATOMS: atom_id res chain seq x y z
N MET A 1 -1.51 11.47 8.06
CA MET A 1 -0.77 10.71 9.09
C MET A 1 -1.65 9.51 9.39
N SER A 2 -1.21 8.33 8.97
CA SER A 2 -1.96 7.08 9.06
C SER A 2 -0.98 5.94 8.77
N GLU A 3 -0.44 5.34 9.84
CA GLU A 3 0.33 4.11 9.75
C GLU A 3 -0.56 2.98 10.27
N ASN A 4 -0.67 1.90 9.49
CA ASN A 4 -1.42 0.71 9.85
C ASN A 4 -0.45 -0.49 9.78
N PRO A 5 -0.05 -1.10 10.90
CA PRO A 5 1.18 -1.91 10.96
C PRO A 5 0.96 -3.42 10.79
N PHE A 6 -0.03 -3.87 10.01
CA PHE A 6 -0.15 -5.29 9.60
C PHE A 6 -0.62 -5.43 8.15
N VAL A 7 0.35 -5.57 7.23
CA VAL A 7 0.13 -6.09 5.88
C VAL A 7 1.21 -7.13 5.57
N ASP A 8 0.77 -8.27 5.08
CA ASP A 8 1.55 -9.45 4.70
C ASP A 8 2.61 -9.13 3.60
N PRO A 9 3.92 -9.39 3.83
CA PRO A 9 4.97 -9.05 2.87
C PRO A 9 5.08 -10.09 1.75
N GLY A 10 4.30 -9.91 0.68
CA GLY A 10 4.50 -10.62 -0.58
C GLY A 10 5.93 -10.43 -1.14
N PRO A 11 6.50 -11.41 -1.86
CA PRO A 11 7.93 -11.46 -2.17
C PRO A 11 8.36 -10.46 -3.27
N SER A 12 8.50 -9.18 -2.92
CA SER A 12 9.02 -8.14 -3.82
C SER A 12 9.87 -7.07 -3.10
N HIS A 13 10.62 -7.44 -2.05
CA HIS A 13 11.44 -6.52 -1.26
C HIS A 13 12.48 -5.70 -2.06
N LEU A 14 12.95 -6.21 -3.20
CA LEU A 14 13.94 -5.53 -4.06
C LEU A 14 13.48 -4.14 -4.53
N ASN A 15 12.20 -3.99 -4.90
CA ASN A 15 11.71 -2.73 -5.46
C ASN A 15 11.50 -1.64 -4.40
N GLN A 16 11.24 -2.02 -3.14
CA GLN A 16 11.25 -1.05 -2.03
C GLN A 16 12.68 -0.66 -1.62
N THR A 17 13.66 -1.57 -1.65
CA THR A 17 15.07 -1.18 -1.40
C THR A 17 15.64 -0.20 -2.45
N ALA A 18 15.04 -0.10 -3.63
CA ALA A 18 15.43 0.90 -4.63
C ALA A 18 14.97 2.34 -4.26
N SER A 19 13.86 2.49 -3.54
CA SER A 19 13.36 3.82 -3.13
C SER A 19 14.05 4.35 -1.86
N SER A 20 14.49 3.45 -0.97
CA SER A 20 15.26 3.79 0.23
C SER A 20 16.77 3.87 0.03
N LEU A 21 17.27 3.70 -1.20
CA LEU A 21 18.53 4.29 -1.69
C LEU A 21 18.49 5.85 -1.72
N SER A 22 17.74 6.43 -0.78
CA SER A 22 17.88 7.76 -0.19
C SER A 22 19.23 7.87 0.57
N THR A 23 20.32 7.49 -0.07
CA THR A 23 21.01 8.57 -0.78
C THR A 23 20.02 9.55 -1.47
N SER A 24 19.64 10.61 -0.73
CA SER A 24 19.91 11.95 -1.31
C SER A 24 21.25 11.82 -2.04
N PRO A 25 21.40 12.20 -3.31
CA PRO A 25 22.49 11.69 -4.15
C PRO A 25 23.85 12.15 -3.60
N LEU A 26 24.42 11.28 -2.75
CA LEU A 26 25.27 11.64 -1.60
C LEU A 26 24.64 12.69 -0.64
N GLY A 27 25.40 13.12 0.36
CA GLY A 27 25.45 14.56 0.59
C GLY A 27 25.78 15.26 -0.74
N GLY A 28 24.77 15.46 -1.58
CA GLY A 28 24.88 16.09 -2.85
C GLY A 28 25.52 17.45 -2.60
N PRO A 29 26.41 17.92 -3.48
CA PRO A 29 27.19 19.11 -3.25
C PRO A 29 26.38 20.44 -3.18
N ASN A 30 25.13 20.42 -2.72
CA ASN A 30 24.34 21.56 -2.30
C ASN A 30 25.00 22.32 -1.13
N ASN A 31 25.76 21.62 -0.28
CA ASN A 31 26.68 22.26 0.67
C ASN A 31 28.10 22.49 0.11
N LEU A 32 28.46 21.99 -1.09
CA LEU A 32 29.44 22.71 -1.91
C LEU A 32 28.72 23.92 -2.54
N GLY A 33 28.53 24.97 -1.75
CA GLY A 33 28.11 26.26 -2.28
C GLY A 33 28.95 26.70 -3.50
N PRO A 34 28.51 27.68 -4.30
CA PRO A 34 29.22 28.08 -5.51
C PRO A 34 30.68 28.50 -5.19
N ARG A 35 31.64 27.70 -5.66
CA ARG A 35 33.06 27.79 -5.28
C ARG A 35 33.87 28.76 -6.16
N PRO A 36 35.17 29.02 -5.90
CA PRO A 36 35.71 30.35 -6.11
C PRO A 36 36.31 30.40 -7.51
N ASN A 37 35.54 30.95 -8.46
CA ASN A 37 35.92 31.09 -9.86
C ASN A 37 37.41 31.51 -10.02
N PRO A 38 38.30 30.59 -10.45
CA PRO A 38 39.76 30.78 -10.31
C PRO A 38 40.29 31.92 -11.20
N THR A 39 39.51 32.31 -12.20
CA THR A 39 39.80 33.43 -13.10
C THR A 39 39.87 34.79 -12.38
N ASN A 40 39.07 35.00 -11.33
CA ASN A 40 39.11 36.23 -10.53
C ASN A 40 40.18 36.17 -9.42
N GLN A 41 40.46 34.99 -8.84
CA GLN A 41 41.51 34.89 -7.82
C GLN A 41 42.93 34.99 -8.39
N ARG A 42 43.24 34.45 -9.58
CA ARG A 42 44.55 34.71 -10.21
C ARG A 42 44.77 36.19 -10.51
N SER A 43 43.70 36.91 -10.88
CA SER A 43 43.72 38.38 -11.04
C SER A 43 43.92 39.09 -9.70
N GLY A 44 43.22 38.66 -8.65
CA GLY A 44 43.40 39.14 -7.27
C GLY A 44 44.80 38.87 -6.71
N LEU A 45 45.39 37.70 -6.96
CA LEU A 45 46.74 37.31 -6.54
C LEU A 45 47.83 37.98 -7.39
N LEU A 46 47.57 38.32 -8.66
CA LEU A 46 48.46 39.20 -9.43
C LEU A 46 48.40 40.65 -8.94
N VAL A 47 47.23 41.13 -8.52
CA VAL A 47 47.07 42.46 -7.90
C VAL A 47 47.68 42.49 -6.50
N ILE A 48 47.49 41.46 -5.67
CA ILE A 48 48.17 41.30 -4.38
C ILE A 48 49.67 41.13 -4.61
N GLY A 49 50.10 40.37 -5.61
CA GLY A 49 51.51 40.21 -6.00
C GLY A 49 52.13 41.52 -6.49
N LEU A 50 51.39 42.37 -7.21
CA LEU A 50 51.80 43.71 -7.61
C LEU A 50 51.79 44.70 -6.43
N ILE A 51 50.82 44.62 -5.52
CA ILE A 51 50.76 45.40 -4.29
C ILE A 51 51.92 45.02 -3.37
N VAL A 52 52.19 43.71 -3.20
CA VAL A 52 53.31 43.15 -2.45
C VAL A 52 54.63 43.52 -3.13
N ALA A 53 54.78 43.42 -4.46
CA ALA A 53 55.97 43.88 -5.17
C ALA A 53 56.19 45.40 -5.03
N SER A 54 55.11 46.19 -5.03
CA SER A 54 55.15 47.64 -4.78
C SER A 54 55.52 47.96 -3.32
N LEU A 55 55.04 47.15 -2.36
CA LEU A 55 55.41 47.20 -0.95
C LEU A 55 56.83 46.68 -0.70
N PHE A 56 57.35 45.75 -1.50
CA PHE A 56 58.73 45.25 -1.43
C PHE A 56 59.75 46.35 -1.77
N ILE A 57 59.37 47.33 -2.59
CA ILE A 57 60.17 48.52 -2.90
C ILE A 57 60.15 49.55 -1.74
N VAL A 58 59.18 49.48 -0.83
CA VAL A 58 58.99 50.47 0.26
C VAL A 58 59.28 49.89 1.66
N CYS A 59 59.11 48.59 1.87
CA CYS A 59 59.08 47.96 3.19
C CYS A 59 59.62 46.51 3.18
N SER A 60 60.93 46.35 3.05
CA SER A 60 61.62 45.05 3.25
C SER A 60 61.43 44.46 4.67
N GLY A 61 60.99 45.26 5.66
CA GLY A 61 60.54 44.77 6.97
C GLY A 61 59.12 44.17 6.98
N PHE A 62 58.18 44.71 6.19
CA PHE A 62 56.84 44.13 6.07
C PHE A 62 56.88 42.83 5.26
N ALA A 63 57.72 42.74 4.22
CA ALA A 63 57.91 41.48 3.48
C ALA A 63 58.29 40.31 4.41
N GLY A 64 59.18 40.55 5.38
CA GLY A 64 59.55 39.55 6.39
C GLY A 64 58.40 39.18 7.32
N LEU A 65 57.65 40.17 7.83
CA LEU A 65 56.48 39.93 8.68
C LEU A 65 55.33 39.24 7.95
N SER A 66 55.05 39.62 6.69
CA SER A 66 54.07 38.95 5.83
C SER A 66 54.52 37.54 5.49
N PHE A 67 55.79 37.30 5.17
CA PHE A 67 56.29 35.94 4.94
C PHE A 67 56.19 35.06 6.20
N VAL A 68 56.51 35.60 7.39
CA VAL A 68 56.32 34.90 8.65
C VAL A 68 54.84 34.67 8.96
N ALA A 69 53.95 35.63 8.69
CA ALA A 69 52.51 35.47 8.89
C ALA A 69 51.90 34.45 7.91
N PHE A 70 52.22 34.53 6.61
CA PHE A 70 51.76 33.54 5.63
C PHE A 70 52.36 32.16 5.89
N ARG A 71 53.61 32.05 6.34
CA ARG A 71 54.20 30.77 6.76
C ARG A 71 53.55 30.24 8.04
N SER A 72 53.17 31.11 8.96
CA SER A 72 52.38 30.75 10.14
C SER A 72 51.02 30.20 9.73
N ILE A 73 50.33 30.81 8.76
CA ILE A 73 49.03 30.34 8.24
C ILE A 73 49.18 29.04 7.43
N ALA A 74 50.24 28.89 6.62
CA ALA A 74 50.48 27.70 5.79
C ALA A 74 51.02 26.48 6.57
N ASN A 75 51.58 26.70 7.77
CA ASN A 75 52.10 25.67 8.67
C ASN A 75 51.33 25.65 10.02
N GLN A 76 50.14 26.22 10.09
CA GLN A 76 49.38 26.32 11.34
C GLN A 76 48.81 24.94 11.72
N GLY A 77 49.07 24.51 12.95
CA GLY A 77 48.42 23.33 13.54
C GLY A 77 48.95 21.96 13.09
N VAL A 78 50.17 21.81 12.56
CA VAL A 78 50.75 20.46 12.44
C VAL A 78 51.19 20.00 13.84
N VAL A 79 50.39 19.11 14.46
CA VAL A 79 50.62 18.58 15.81
C VAL A 79 51.78 17.57 15.82
N THR A 80 51.87 16.72 14.80
CA THR A 80 52.88 15.66 14.66
C THR A 80 53.22 15.40 13.19
N GLU A 81 54.34 14.74 12.91
CA GLU A 81 54.73 14.37 11.56
C GLU A 81 54.01 13.08 11.11
N LEU A 82 53.28 13.17 9.99
CA LEU A 82 52.62 12.02 9.38
C LEU A 82 53.64 11.04 8.76
N PRO A 83 53.38 9.72 8.82
CA PRO A 83 54.23 8.71 8.20
C PRO A 83 54.28 8.87 6.67
N GLU A 84 55.38 8.43 6.07
CA GLU A 84 55.53 8.38 4.60
C GLU A 84 54.66 7.25 4.02
N ARG A 85 54.03 7.52 2.87
CA ARG A 85 52.99 6.66 2.26
C ARG A 85 53.50 6.09 0.92
N GLU A 86 53.92 4.82 0.87
CA GLU A 86 54.48 4.20 -0.35
C GLU A 86 53.41 3.65 -1.33
N SER A 87 52.32 3.03 -0.85
CA SER A 87 51.37 2.26 -1.70
C SER A 87 49.93 2.25 -1.13
N VAL A 88 49.33 3.43 -0.99
CA VAL A 88 48.44 3.63 0.18
C VAL A 88 47.06 3.00 0.14
N PHE A 89 46.34 3.01 -0.99
CA PHE A 89 44.98 2.45 -0.96
C PHE A 89 45.01 0.93 -0.78
N GLU A 90 46.00 0.25 -1.38
CA GLU A 90 46.22 -1.19 -1.17
C GLU A 90 46.59 -1.50 0.29
N ASP A 91 47.40 -0.65 0.93
CA ASP A 91 47.74 -0.75 2.36
C ASP A 91 46.50 -0.54 3.27
N ASP A 92 45.68 0.49 2.98
CA ASP A 92 44.47 0.80 3.75
C ASP A 92 43.42 -0.32 3.63
N ALA A 93 43.14 -0.78 2.40
CA ALA A 93 42.21 -1.89 2.16
C ALA A 93 42.72 -3.20 2.79
N SER A 94 44.03 -3.47 2.75
CA SER A 94 44.63 -4.65 3.39
C SER A 94 44.49 -4.62 4.91
N ALA A 95 44.70 -3.46 5.53
CA ALA A 95 44.59 -3.31 6.97
C ALA A 95 43.12 -3.35 7.46
N PHE A 96 42.18 -2.79 6.69
CA PHE A 96 40.75 -2.92 6.98
C PHE A 96 40.25 -4.37 6.80
N ASN A 97 40.72 -5.08 5.78
CA ASN A 97 40.46 -6.51 5.60
C ASN A 97 40.95 -7.34 6.80
N GLU A 98 42.09 -6.96 7.40
CA GLU A 98 42.59 -7.56 8.64
C GLU A 98 41.70 -7.20 9.85
N ALA A 99 41.21 -5.96 9.94
CA ALA A 99 40.25 -5.53 10.97
C ALA A 99 38.93 -6.33 10.88
N LEU A 100 38.33 -6.46 9.70
CA LEU A 100 37.16 -7.33 9.46
C LEU A 100 37.44 -8.79 9.88
N ARG A 101 38.62 -9.33 9.54
CA ARG A 101 39.02 -10.70 9.89
C ARG A 101 39.20 -10.88 11.40
N VAL A 102 39.72 -9.89 12.11
CA VAL A 102 39.86 -9.91 13.58
C VAL A 102 38.48 -9.80 14.24
N ALA A 103 37.65 -8.84 13.82
CA ALA A 103 36.30 -8.64 14.33
C ALA A 103 35.44 -9.91 14.16
N LYS A 104 35.40 -10.51 12.96
CA LYS A 104 34.65 -11.76 12.72
C LYS A 104 35.16 -12.91 13.58
N LEU A 105 36.47 -13.04 13.77
CA LEU A 105 37.06 -14.07 14.64
C LEU A 105 36.70 -13.85 16.12
N GLN A 106 36.55 -12.60 16.59
CA GLN A 106 36.05 -12.29 17.92
C GLN A 106 34.58 -12.69 18.07
N VAL A 107 33.74 -12.41 17.06
CA VAL A 107 32.33 -12.85 17.00
C VAL A 107 32.21 -14.38 17.07
N GLU A 108 32.99 -15.09 16.25
CA GLU A 108 33.04 -16.57 16.24
C GLU A 108 33.50 -17.17 17.58
N GLN A 109 34.23 -16.40 18.40
CA GLN A 109 34.64 -16.79 19.76
C GLN A 109 33.62 -16.39 20.85
N GLY A 110 32.50 -15.77 20.48
CA GLY A 110 31.46 -15.32 21.41
C GLY A 110 31.80 -14.02 22.16
N SER A 111 32.79 -13.26 21.70
CA SER A 111 33.08 -11.92 22.20
C SER A 111 32.03 -10.95 21.67
N VAL A 112 31.17 -10.46 22.56
CA VAL A 112 30.13 -9.46 22.26
C VAL A 112 30.69 -8.04 22.30
N ASP A 113 31.74 -7.83 23.13
CA ASP A 113 32.41 -6.56 23.40
C ASP A 113 33.90 -6.67 22.99
N PRO A 114 34.25 -6.32 21.73
CA PRO A 114 35.64 -6.17 21.31
C PRO A 114 36.27 -4.85 21.84
N ASP A 115 35.44 -3.87 22.15
CA ASP A 115 35.73 -2.49 22.56
C ASP A 115 36.57 -2.41 23.84
N SER A 116 36.40 -3.37 24.76
CA SER A 116 37.08 -3.48 26.05
C SER A 116 38.63 -3.41 26.04
N ASN A 117 39.27 -3.49 24.88
CA ASN A 117 40.74 -3.34 24.72
C ASN A 117 41.17 -2.09 23.93
N TRP A 118 40.23 -1.29 23.41
CA TRP A 118 40.53 -0.06 22.67
C TRP A 118 40.72 1.12 23.62
N ASP A 119 41.31 2.22 23.12
CA ASP A 119 41.44 3.45 23.90
C ASP A 119 40.05 4.10 24.08
N PRO A 120 39.53 4.22 25.31
CA PRO A 120 38.18 4.74 25.53
C PRO A 120 38.02 6.17 25.01
N SER A 121 39.07 6.99 25.05
CA SER A 121 38.98 8.38 24.58
C SER A 121 38.78 8.50 23.07
N VAL A 122 39.27 7.51 22.30
CA VAL A 122 39.02 7.42 20.86
C VAL A 122 37.60 6.94 20.60
N LEU A 123 37.14 5.92 21.32
CA LEU A 123 35.81 5.34 21.15
C LEU A 123 34.71 6.33 21.56
N ASP A 124 34.86 7.00 22.69
CA ASP A 124 33.97 8.08 23.15
C ASP A 124 33.87 9.19 22.09
N PHE A 125 34.98 9.55 21.44
CA PHE A 125 35.00 10.53 20.34
C PHE A 125 34.25 10.02 19.09
N VAL A 126 34.48 8.78 18.68
CA VAL A 126 33.85 8.20 17.49
C VAL A 126 32.35 8.05 17.68
N ASN A 127 31.91 7.51 18.81
CA ASN A 127 30.49 7.37 19.12
C ASN A 127 29.82 8.75 19.23
N ALA A 128 30.41 9.71 19.95
CA ALA A 128 29.86 11.07 20.00
C ALA A 128 29.83 11.79 18.63
N ALA A 129 30.72 11.45 17.70
CA ALA A 129 30.74 12.02 16.35
C ALA A 129 29.69 11.40 15.41
N LEU A 130 29.17 10.21 15.74
CA LEU A 130 28.19 9.43 14.98
C LEU A 130 26.77 9.51 15.57
N GLU A 131 26.62 9.46 16.90
CA GLU A 131 25.35 9.57 17.62
C GLU A 131 24.75 10.99 17.57
N ASN A 132 25.58 12.02 17.43
CA ASN A 132 25.12 13.40 17.48
C ASN A 132 24.56 13.84 16.11
N GLU A 133 23.28 13.51 15.88
CA GLU A 133 22.49 13.94 14.71
C GLU A 133 22.31 15.47 14.63
N ALA A 134 22.47 16.18 15.75
CA ALA A 134 22.43 17.64 15.77
C ALA A 134 23.54 18.25 14.89
N GLU A 135 23.35 19.51 14.48
CA GLU A 135 24.22 20.23 13.52
C GLU A 135 25.69 20.45 13.99
N ASP A 136 26.13 19.86 15.10
CA ASP A 136 27.51 19.90 15.55
C ASP A 136 28.44 19.18 14.55
N GLU A 137 29.27 19.97 13.87
CA GLU A 137 30.30 19.50 12.95
C GLU A 137 31.27 18.52 13.64
N ILE A 138 31.54 17.37 13.00
CA ILE A 138 32.58 16.43 13.47
C ILE A 138 33.89 17.21 13.67
N PRO A 139 34.51 17.19 14.88
CA PRO A 139 35.71 17.98 15.15
C PRO A 139 36.84 17.66 14.16
N PHE A 140 37.19 18.63 13.32
CA PHE A 140 38.14 18.45 12.23
C PHE A 140 39.45 19.20 12.45
N HIS A 141 40.57 18.62 12.00
CA HIS A 141 41.89 19.21 12.11
C HIS A 141 42.46 19.67 10.76
N SER A 142 42.15 20.91 10.40
CA SER A 142 42.59 21.55 9.14
C SER A 142 44.09 21.47 8.85
N GLY A 143 44.95 21.78 9.83
CA GLY A 143 46.42 21.76 9.66
C GLY A 143 46.99 20.38 9.33
N MET A 144 46.54 19.34 10.03
CA MET A 144 46.92 17.95 9.79
C MET A 144 46.36 17.42 8.46
N PHE A 145 45.17 17.81 8.02
CA PHE A 145 44.68 17.50 6.67
C PHE A 145 45.59 18.09 5.58
N VAL A 146 46.00 19.36 5.71
CA VAL A 146 46.94 19.97 4.75
C VAL A 146 48.28 19.21 4.69
N GLU A 147 48.73 18.64 5.81
CA GLU A 147 49.91 17.76 5.83
C GLU A 147 49.63 16.37 5.21
N ALA A 148 48.43 15.80 5.40
CA ALA A 148 48.03 14.55 4.75
C ALA A 148 48.00 14.70 3.22
N VAL A 149 47.48 15.84 2.72
CA VAL A 149 47.52 16.22 1.31
C VAL A 149 48.97 16.41 0.81
N ALA A 150 49.87 16.90 1.65
CA ALA A 150 51.29 17.05 1.31
C ALA A 150 52.02 15.71 1.16
N LYS A 151 51.74 14.79 2.09
CA LYS A 151 52.34 13.44 2.21
C LYS A 151 51.64 12.38 1.34
N SER A 152 50.57 12.77 0.64
CA SER A 152 49.91 11.96 -0.39
C SER A 152 50.89 11.52 -1.48
N PRO A 153 50.75 10.34 -2.09
CA PRO A 153 51.50 9.97 -3.30
C PRO A 153 51.31 10.97 -4.43
N TRP A 154 50.11 11.57 -4.52
CA TRP A 154 49.84 12.61 -5.49
C TRP A 154 50.48 13.95 -5.11
N GLY A 155 50.99 14.13 -3.89
CA GLY A 155 51.72 15.32 -3.43
C GLY A 155 53.24 15.28 -3.65
N ASP A 156 53.82 14.11 -3.97
CA ASP A 156 55.29 13.81 -3.97
C ASP A 156 56.05 14.36 -2.74
N ASN A 157 55.43 14.42 -1.55
CA ASN A 157 55.97 15.08 -0.35
C ASN A 157 56.28 16.60 -0.51
N GLU A 158 55.91 17.23 -1.63
CA GLU A 158 56.27 18.61 -1.99
C GLU A 158 55.08 19.42 -2.55
N ILE A 159 54.00 19.58 -1.77
CA ILE A 159 53.04 20.67 -2.05
C ILE A 159 53.62 22.02 -1.59
N GLY A 160 53.62 22.99 -2.49
CA GLY A 160 54.18 24.31 -2.24
C GLY A 160 53.33 25.15 -1.27
N MET A 161 53.90 26.27 -0.85
CA MET A 161 53.27 27.18 0.10
C MET A 161 51.98 27.84 -0.44
N ILE A 162 51.84 27.96 -1.76
CA ILE A 162 50.65 28.54 -2.40
C ILE A 162 49.52 27.51 -2.39
N GLU A 163 49.84 26.28 -2.72
CA GLU A 163 48.97 25.10 -2.73
C GLU A 163 48.43 24.85 -1.32
N ARG A 164 49.29 24.89 -0.28
CA ARG A 164 48.86 24.80 1.13
C ARG A 164 47.87 25.90 1.53
N LEU A 165 48.09 27.14 1.12
CA LEU A 165 47.16 28.26 1.38
C LEU A 165 45.84 28.11 0.60
N GLN A 166 45.89 27.55 -0.60
CA GLN A 166 44.72 27.25 -1.41
C GLN A 166 43.87 26.13 -0.78
N ILE A 167 44.49 25.02 -0.37
CA ILE A 167 43.83 23.91 0.34
C ILE A 167 43.26 24.39 1.67
N ALA A 168 44.00 25.17 2.46
CA ALA A 168 43.49 25.76 3.70
C ALA A 168 42.28 26.71 3.45
N SER A 169 42.27 27.44 2.34
CA SER A 169 41.08 28.21 1.93
C SER A 169 39.91 27.33 1.48
N TRP A 170 40.17 26.13 0.94
CA TRP A 170 39.12 25.19 0.59
C TRP A 170 38.50 24.59 1.86
N ILE A 171 39.31 24.06 2.79
CA ILE A 171 38.83 23.48 4.06
C ILE A 171 37.93 24.47 4.82
N LYS A 172 38.33 25.74 4.94
CA LYS A 172 37.53 26.79 5.61
C LYS A 172 36.16 27.06 5.00
N GLN A 173 35.93 26.59 3.78
CA GLN A 173 34.67 26.74 3.06
C GLN A 173 33.90 25.42 3.04
N TYR A 174 34.57 24.29 2.73
CA TYR A 174 34.04 22.92 2.85
C TYR A 174 35.07 22.05 3.55
N THR A 175 34.74 21.67 4.79
CA THR A 175 35.49 20.72 5.57
C THR A 175 35.25 19.31 5.00
N PRO A 176 36.29 18.54 4.61
CA PRO A 176 36.12 17.18 4.14
C PRO A 176 35.87 16.24 5.32
N LEU A 177 34.62 16.24 5.78
CA LEU A 177 34.14 15.36 6.85
C LEU A 177 33.80 13.97 6.29
N PRO A 178 34.02 12.90 7.08
CA PRO A 178 33.54 11.57 6.71
C PRO A 178 32.00 11.54 6.65
N PRO A 179 31.41 10.62 5.85
CA PRO A 179 29.96 10.48 5.77
C PRO A 179 29.34 10.03 7.10
N ARG A 180 28.10 10.48 7.36
CA ARG A 180 27.23 10.08 8.50
C ARG A 180 26.00 9.27 8.06
N HIS A 181 26.01 8.69 6.86
CA HIS A 181 24.78 8.35 6.12
C HIS A 181 24.19 6.96 6.41
N ALA A 182 24.29 6.45 7.64
CA ALA A 182 23.76 5.13 7.98
C ALA A 182 23.24 5.09 9.41
N ASP A 183 22.07 4.47 9.58
CA ASP A 183 21.37 4.30 10.86
C ASP A 183 22.22 3.54 11.88
N TYR A 184 23.08 2.64 11.40
CA TYR A 184 23.94 1.79 12.22
C TYR A 184 25.40 1.87 11.79
N TRP A 185 26.28 1.70 12.77
CA TRP A 185 27.71 1.53 12.56
C TRP A 185 28.29 0.47 13.47
N ARG A 186 29.50 0.03 13.13
CA ARG A 186 30.33 -0.84 13.94
C ARG A 186 31.78 -0.42 13.79
N VAL A 187 32.40 -0.04 14.90
CA VAL A 187 33.87 0.05 14.96
C VAL A 187 34.42 -1.37 14.89
N LEU A 188 35.34 -1.61 13.96
CA LEU A 188 35.98 -2.90 13.73
C LEU A 188 37.34 -3.00 14.44
N ASN A 189 38.04 -1.87 14.54
CA ASN A 189 39.38 -1.77 15.09
C ASN A 189 39.74 -0.32 15.43
N VAL A 190 40.48 -0.12 16.52
CA VAL A 190 41.09 1.17 16.90
C VAL A 190 42.59 0.96 17.09
N THR A 191 43.39 1.64 16.28
CA THR A 191 44.86 1.57 16.34
C THR A 191 45.44 2.92 16.76
N VAL A 192 45.79 3.08 18.04
CA VAL A 192 46.53 4.25 18.56
C VAL A 192 48.03 4.02 18.41
N ARG A 193 48.80 5.04 18.02
CA ARG A 193 50.26 4.93 17.91
C ARG A 193 50.95 5.25 19.24
N ASP A 194 51.78 4.35 19.75
CA ASP A 194 52.52 4.53 21.02
C ASP A 194 53.44 5.76 21.06
N ASP A 195 53.89 6.24 19.89
CA ASP A 195 54.90 7.29 19.74
C ASP A 195 54.37 8.62 19.19
N GLN A 196 53.09 8.70 18.82
CA GLN A 196 52.48 9.87 18.19
C GLN A 196 51.01 10.06 18.62
N PRO A 197 50.49 11.29 18.71
CA PRO A 197 49.09 11.57 19.01
C PRO A 197 48.18 11.28 17.80
N LEU A 198 48.27 10.08 17.22
CA LEU A 198 47.51 9.63 16.05
C LEU A 198 46.76 8.35 16.38
N ALA A 199 45.55 8.24 15.85
CA ALA A 199 44.79 6.99 15.84
C ALA A 199 44.19 6.72 14.45
N GLU A 200 44.01 5.45 14.13
CA GLU A 200 43.29 4.98 12.95
C GLU A 200 42.08 4.17 13.43
N VAL A 201 40.91 4.44 12.87
CA VAL A 201 39.65 3.77 13.23
C VAL A 201 39.02 3.17 11.99
N ASP A 202 38.81 1.85 12.01
CA ASP A 202 38.11 1.10 10.97
C ASP A 202 36.62 1.01 11.34
N ILE A 203 35.73 1.46 10.47
CA ILE A 203 34.28 1.56 10.72
C ILE A 203 33.51 0.92 9.56
N LEU A 204 32.53 0.09 9.89
CA LEU A 204 31.50 -0.40 8.98
C LEU A 204 30.20 0.36 9.25
N PHE A 205 29.61 0.97 8.22
CA PHE A 205 28.31 1.63 8.23
C PHE A 205 27.27 0.75 7.53
N TYR A 206 26.04 0.67 8.04
CA TYR A 206 24.96 -0.14 7.44
C TYR A 206 23.57 0.36 7.89
N SER A 207 22.54 0.06 7.10
CA SER A 207 21.13 0.27 7.45
C SER A 207 20.37 -1.05 7.24
N TYR A 208 19.06 -1.07 7.51
CA TYR A 208 18.21 -2.22 7.19
C TYR A 208 17.92 -2.36 5.68
N SER A 209 18.23 -1.34 4.87
CA SER A 209 17.88 -1.29 3.44
C SER A 209 19.07 -1.09 2.49
N ASP A 210 20.23 -0.66 3.00
CA ASP A 210 21.41 -0.37 2.21
C ASP A 210 22.51 -1.42 2.37
N GLN A 211 23.32 -1.53 1.33
CA GLN A 211 24.62 -2.20 1.40
C GLN A 211 25.52 -1.55 2.46
N ALA A 212 26.17 -2.36 3.28
CA ALA A 212 27.16 -1.84 4.22
C ALA A 212 28.33 -1.19 3.49
N THR A 213 28.84 -0.08 4.02
CA THR A 213 29.97 0.68 3.48
C THR A 213 31.10 0.76 4.50
N SER A 214 32.33 0.83 3.99
CA SER A 214 33.56 0.67 4.74
C SER A 214 34.37 1.96 4.77
N ALA A 215 34.52 2.53 5.95
CA ALA A 215 35.30 3.74 6.17
C ALA A 215 36.52 3.49 7.05
N ARG A 216 37.59 4.24 6.78
CA ARG A 216 38.70 4.43 7.72
C ARG A 216 38.83 5.90 8.07
N TRP A 217 38.80 6.21 9.36
CA TRP A 217 39.00 7.56 9.88
C TRP A 217 40.42 7.70 10.42
N PHE A 218 41.08 8.81 10.10
CA PHE A 218 42.40 9.14 10.63
C PHE A 218 42.27 10.29 11.62
N LEU A 219 42.66 10.05 12.87
CA LEU A 219 42.45 10.96 13.99
C LEU A 219 43.77 11.50 14.53
N VAL A 220 43.72 12.72 15.04
CA VAL A 220 44.81 13.37 15.77
C VAL A 220 44.30 13.89 17.12
N TYR A 221 45.09 13.72 18.17
CA TYR A 221 44.78 14.27 19.49
C TYR A 221 45.37 15.70 19.60
N ASP A 222 44.51 16.70 19.78
CA ASP A 222 44.89 18.12 19.80
C ASP A 222 45.04 18.65 21.24
N GLU A 223 46.24 18.48 21.82
CA GLU A 223 46.62 19.03 23.14
C GLU A 223 46.67 20.57 23.17
N VAL A 224 46.82 21.23 22.01
CA VAL A 224 47.18 22.66 21.93
C VAL A 224 45.98 23.55 21.60
N GLY A 225 44.98 23.00 20.91
CA GLY A 225 43.81 23.69 20.39
C GLY A 225 44.12 24.49 19.13
N ASP A 226 43.38 24.27 18.04
CA ASP A 226 43.43 25.16 16.87
C ASP A 226 43.05 26.62 17.23
N TRP A 227 44.00 27.54 17.03
CA TRP A 227 43.87 28.99 17.29
C TRP A 227 43.10 29.75 16.20
N SER A 228 42.63 29.09 15.13
CA SER A 228 42.20 29.75 13.89
C SER A 228 40.68 29.76 13.61
N ALA A 229 39.88 29.07 14.43
CA ALA A 229 38.41 29.03 14.37
C ALA A 229 37.76 29.83 15.51
N GLN A 230 36.52 30.32 15.30
CA GLN A 230 35.76 31.11 16.28
C GLN A 230 34.76 30.29 17.12
N SER A 231 34.61 28.99 16.86
CA SER A 231 33.87 28.06 17.70
C SER A 231 34.71 27.67 18.94
N ILE A 232 34.03 27.15 19.97
CA ILE A 232 34.55 27.06 21.34
C ILE A 232 35.84 26.20 21.41
N HIS A 233 36.90 26.78 21.98
CA HIS A 233 38.21 26.15 22.07
C HIS A 233 38.25 25.11 23.20
N GLU A 234 38.10 23.84 22.84
CA GLU A 234 38.43 22.71 23.69
C GLU A 234 39.77 22.09 23.22
N PRO A 235 40.89 22.37 23.93
CA PRO A 235 42.07 21.52 23.86
C PRO A 235 41.79 20.17 24.54
N ASP A 236 42.72 19.21 24.40
CA ASP A 236 42.65 17.86 24.97
C ASP A 236 41.51 16.99 24.39
N ARG A 237 41.30 17.06 23.05
CA ARG A 237 40.33 16.17 22.35
C ARG A 237 40.84 15.64 21.01
N TRP A 238 40.33 14.47 20.62
CA TRP A 238 40.51 13.89 19.29
C TRP A 238 39.79 14.72 18.20
N ARG A 239 40.33 14.67 16.99
CA ARG A 239 39.79 15.31 15.78
C ARG A 239 40.08 14.46 14.54
N VAL A 240 39.15 14.38 13.61
CA VAL A 240 39.39 13.78 12.28
C VAL A 240 40.32 14.70 11.49
N TYR A 241 41.33 14.16 10.81
CA TYR A 241 42.19 14.93 9.90
C TYR A 241 42.27 14.36 8.47
N ASP A 242 41.77 13.15 8.23
CA ASP A 242 41.65 12.53 6.91
C ASP A 242 40.65 11.36 7.01
N HIS A 243 40.12 10.89 5.89
CA HIS A 243 39.31 9.66 5.84
C HIS A 243 39.44 8.95 4.48
N ALA A 244 39.05 7.67 4.45
CA ALA A 244 38.99 6.85 3.24
C ALA A 244 37.67 6.08 3.19
N MET A 245 37.09 5.93 1.99
CA MET A 245 35.98 5.01 1.71
C MET A 245 36.50 3.91 0.81
N LEU A 246 36.35 2.64 1.19
CA LEU A 246 36.98 1.54 0.46
C LEU A 246 36.23 1.18 -0.83
N GLU A 247 34.94 1.49 -0.89
CA GLU A 247 34.11 1.44 -2.08
C GLU A 247 34.68 2.34 -3.19
N GLU A 248 35.31 3.47 -2.81
CA GLU A 248 35.75 4.52 -3.72
C GLU A 248 37.21 4.41 -4.21
N GLY A 249 38.03 3.57 -3.58
CA GLY A 249 39.40 3.32 -4.02
C GLY A 249 40.44 4.39 -3.64
N ARG A 250 40.13 5.34 -2.73
CA ARG A 250 41.03 6.46 -2.37
C ARG A 250 40.77 7.11 -1.01
N ARG A 251 41.76 7.87 -0.49
CA ARG A 251 41.55 8.83 0.62
C ARG A 251 41.08 10.19 0.10
N ILE A 252 40.41 10.95 0.94
CA ILE A 252 40.00 12.33 0.58
C ILE A 252 41.20 13.29 0.50
N SER A 253 42.27 13.07 1.27
CA SER A 253 43.52 13.84 1.14
C SER A 253 44.21 13.64 -0.22
N ASP A 254 44.06 12.47 -0.84
CA ASP A 254 44.63 12.14 -2.15
C ASP A 254 43.90 12.85 -3.29
N GLU A 255 42.58 12.95 -3.18
CA GLU A 255 41.75 13.76 -4.09
C GLU A 255 42.13 15.24 -4.03
N TYR A 256 42.28 15.80 -2.83
CA TYR A 256 42.74 17.19 -2.66
C TYR A 256 44.18 17.42 -3.18
N ALA A 257 45.06 16.42 -3.10
CA ALA A 257 46.42 16.50 -3.65
C ALA A 257 46.41 16.52 -5.19
N ALA A 258 45.57 15.68 -5.81
CA ALA A 258 45.35 15.67 -7.25
C ALA A 258 44.78 17.02 -7.75
N TYR A 259 43.79 17.58 -7.05
CA TYR A 259 43.24 18.91 -7.38
C TYR A 259 44.26 20.05 -7.22
N ALA A 260 45.04 20.06 -6.14
CA ALA A 260 46.02 21.12 -5.86
C ALA A 260 47.11 21.24 -6.94
N ARG A 261 47.43 20.15 -7.63
CA ARG A 261 48.40 20.09 -8.73
C ARG A 261 47.82 20.29 -10.13
N GLY A 262 46.49 20.38 -10.25
CA GLY A 262 45.79 20.16 -11.52
C GLY A 262 46.16 21.09 -12.67
N ASP A 263 46.08 20.57 -13.88
CA ASP A 263 45.71 21.38 -15.04
C ASP A 263 44.18 21.51 -15.02
N ILE A 264 43.70 22.70 -14.63
CA ILE A 264 42.39 22.93 -13.99
C ILE A 264 41.18 22.36 -14.77
N MET A 265 41.27 22.24 -16.10
CA MET A 265 40.19 21.70 -16.95
C MET A 265 39.78 20.24 -16.66
N PHE A 266 40.62 19.43 -16.00
CA PHE A 266 40.30 18.02 -15.74
C PHE A 266 39.75 17.76 -14.34
N ALA A 267 39.84 18.73 -13.42
CA ALA A 267 39.28 18.64 -12.07
C ALA A 267 37.76 18.85 -12.09
N ASP A 268 37.31 19.97 -12.69
CA ASP A 268 35.89 20.33 -12.87
C ASP A 268 35.07 19.22 -13.55
N GLY A 269 35.72 18.32 -14.30
CA GLY A 269 35.09 17.20 -15.01
C GLY A 269 34.39 16.20 -14.09
N TYR A 270 34.95 15.89 -12.92
CA TYR A 270 34.35 14.95 -11.97
C TYR A 270 33.14 15.58 -11.26
N GLU A 271 33.31 16.74 -10.63
CA GLU A 271 32.22 17.48 -9.97
C GLU A 271 31.07 17.82 -10.94
N SER A 272 31.39 18.28 -12.17
CA SER A 272 30.38 18.54 -13.20
C SER A 272 29.63 17.27 -13.61
N THR A 273 30.25 16.10 -13.48
CA THR A 273 29.61 14.81 -13.76
C THR A 273 28.65 14.45 -12.64
N LEU A 274 29.03 14.59 -11.37
CA LEU A 274 28.12 14.37 -10.23
C LEU A 274 26.92 15.32 -10.27
N LEU A 275 27.13 16.63 -10.50
CA LEU A 275 26.02 17.59 -10.62
C LEU A 275 25.05 17.22 -11.76
N LYS A 276 25.58 16.74 -12.90
CA LYS A 276 24.75 16.27 -14.03
C LYS A 276 24.03 14.96 -13.73
N MET A 277 24.58 14.08 -12.89
CA MET A 277 23.88 12.88 -12.42
C MET A 277 22.66 13.30 -11.58
N ASN A 278 22.83 14.22 -10.63
CA ASN A 278 21.72 14.71 -9.81
C ASN A 278 20.60 15.34 -10.69
N THR A 279 20.97 16.20 -11.65
CA THR A 279 20.02 16.72 -12.65
C THR A 279 19.39 15.62 -13.51
N ALA A 280 20.07 14.51 -13.76
CA ALA A 280 19.47 13.39 -14.48
C ALA A 280 18.45 12.64 -13.62
N SER A 281 18.72 12.42 -12.32
CA SER A 281 17.76 11.85 -11.38
C SER A 281 16.52 12.75 -11.21
N GLU A 282 16.72 14.07 -11.10
CA GLU A 282 15.63 15.06 -11.12
C GLU A 282 14.79 14.93 -12.39
N LEU A 283 15.42 14.91 -13.57
CA LEU A 283 14.74 14.71 -14.85
C LEU A 283 14.00 13.37 -14.94
N TRP A 284 14.49 12.31 -14.27
CA TRP A 284 13.86 11.00 -14.28
C TRP A 284 12.60 10.97 -13.41
N ALA A 285 12.67 11.53 -12.19
CA ALA A 285 11.51 11.72 -11.31
C ALA A 285 10.43 12.61 -11.96
N ASP A 286 10.86 13.58 -12.77
CA ASP A 286 10.03 14.44 -13.62
C ASP A 286 9.38 13.74 -14.84
N GLY A 287 9.58 12.42 -15.01
CA GLY A 287 9.12 11.63 -16.17
C GLY A 287 9.91 11.84 -17.47
N LYS A 288 10.96 12.67 -17.48
CA LYS A 288 11.72 13.08 -18.68
C LYS A 288 12.85 12.09 -19.01
N ILE A 289 12.49 10.81 -19.11
CA ILE A 289 13.41 9.65 -19.18
C ILE A 289 14.51 9.80 -20.25
N ASP A 290 14.17 10.24 -21.45
CA ASP A 290 15.15 10.36 -22.55
C ASP A 290 16.16 11.49 -22.33
N ASP A 291 15.75 12.61 -21.74
CA ASP A 291 16.68 13.69 -21.40
C ASP A 291 17.56 13.31 -20.19
N ALA A 292 17.02 12.56 -19.23
CA ALA A 292 17.78 11.97 -18.13
C ALA A 292 18.85 10.99 -18.65
N ARG A 293 18.45 9.98 -19.46
CA ARG A 293 19.36 9.04 -20.12
C ARG A 293 20.45 9.77 -20.91
N LYS A 294 20.06 10.75 -21.73
CA LYS A 294 20.98 11.60 -22.51
C LYS A 294 21.97 12.34 -21.62
N ARG A 295 21.53 12.88 -20.49
CA ARG A 295 22.39 13.54 -19.49
C ARG A 295 23.39 12.57 -18.88
N LEU A 296 22.99 11.35 -18.54
CA LEU A 296 23.89 10.29 -18.07
C LEU A 296 24.93 9.91 -19.15
N ARG A 297 24.57 9.90 -20.44
CA ARG A 297 25.55 9.74 -21.55
C ARG A 297 26.55 10.89 -21.67
N GLU A 298 26.18 12.11 -21.27
CA GLU A 298 27.10 13.25 -21.22
C GLU A 298 28.13 13.06 -20.09
N CYS A 299 27.72 12.48 -18.96
CA CYS A 299 28.59 12.12 -17.83
C CYS A 299 29.67 11.11 -18.24
N GLU A 300 29.32 10.03 -18.96
CA GLU A 300 30.30 9.05 -19.48
C GLU A 300 31.44 9.69 -20.31
N ARG A 301 31.12 10.79 -21.00
CA ARG A 301 32.00 11.47 -21.96
C ARG A 301 32.70 12.69 -21.38
N ALA A 302 32.44 13.03 -20.11
CA ALA A 302 33.08 14.15 -19.45
C ALA A 302 34.60 13.94 -19.36
N SER A 303 35.35 15.02 -19.60
CA SER A 303 36.81 15.03 -19.53
C SER A 303 37.24 15.26 -18.09
N MET A 304 37.75 14.22 -17.44
CA MET A 304 38.16 14.22 -16.03
C MET A 304 39.54 13.55 -15.85
N LEU A 305 40.14 13.61 -14.66
CA LEU A 305 41.41 12.91 -14.43
C LEU A 305 41.23 11.39 -14.58
N PRO A 306 42.27 10.64 -15.02
CA PRO A 306 42.19 9.19 -15.11
C PRO A 306 41.87 8.48 -13.79
N SER A 307 42.25 9.08 -12.65
CA SER A 307 41.95 8.61 -11.29
C SER A 307 40.50 8.83 -10.88
N ASP A 308 39.85 9.88 -11.40
CA ASP A 308 38.45 10.20 -11.07
C ASP A 308 37.49 9.42 -11.97
N ARG A 309 37.96 9.04 -13.17
CA ARG A 309 37.11 8.39 -14.18
C ARG A 309 36.51 7.09 -13.70
N ASP A 310 37.31 6.21 -13.11
CA ASP A 310 36.85 4.90 -12.66
C ASP A 310 35.80 5.04 -11.52
N LEU A 311 36.01 5.98 -10.58
CA LEU A 311 35.03 6.31 -9.53
C LEU A 311 33.76 6.97 -10.08
N ALA A 312 33.89 7.87 -11.07
CA ALA A 312 32.75 8.49 -11.73
C ALA A 312 31.88 7.45 -12.44
N MET A 313 32.48 6.42 -13.03
CA MET A 313 31.74 5.32 -13.65
C MET A 313 31.04 4.46 -12.60
N LEU A 314 31.67 4.17 -11.45
CA LEU A 314 30.98 3.51 -10.33
C LEU A 314 29.76 4.32 -9.87
N LYS A 315 29.93 5.62 -9.59
CA LYS A 315 28.80 6.49 -9.17
C LYS A 315 27.71 6.61 -10.22
N LEU A 316 28.07 6.70 -11.49
CA LEU A 316 27.13 6.69 -12.60
C LEU A 316 26.34 5.36 -12.70
N SER A 317 26.96 4.23 -12.32
CA SER A 317 26.29 2.93 -12.32
C SER A 317 25.26 2.78 -11.19
N TYR A 318 25.51 3.36 -10.01
CA TYR A 318 24.49 3.45 -8.94
C TYR A 318 23.26 4.22 -9.43
N VAL A 319 23.46 5.35 -10.11
CA VAL A 319 22.35 6.14 -10.67
C VAL A 319 21.60 5.35 -11.75
N TYR A 320 22.28 4.64 -12.66
CA TYR A 320 21.59 3.76 -13.60
C TYR A 320 20.80 2.65 -12.90
N TYR A 321 21.34 2.03 -11.84
CA TYR A 321 20.63 1.00 -11.07
C TYR A 321 19.40 1.52 -10.31
N GLN A 322 19.49 2.69 -9.68
CA GLN A 322 18.35 3.36 -9.03
C GLN A 322 17.21 3.66 -10.01
N GLN A 323 17.51 3.78 -11.31
CA GLN A 323 16.54 3.96 -12.38
C GLN A 323 16.22 2.64 -13.12
N GLU A 324 16.49 1.49 -12.50
CA GLU A 324 16.27 0.12 -12.99
C GLU A 324 17.01 -0.26 -14.31
N GLU A 325 17.91 0.61 -14.79
CA GLU A 325 18.72 0.45 -16.01
C GLU A 325 19.93 -0.47 -15.78
N ASN A 326 19.68 -1.66 -15.21
CA ASN A 326 20.66 -2.65 -14.79
C ASN A 326 21.69 -3.02 -15.88
N THR A 327 21.24 -3.13 -17.14
CA THR A 327 22.13 -3.42 -18.28
C THR A 327 23.10 -2.26 -18.56
N GLU A 328 22.66 -1.02 -18.39
CA GLU A 328 23.51 0.16 -18.57
C GLU A 328 24.48 0.35 -17.40
N ALA A 329 24.04 0.10 -16.16
CA ALA A 329 24.91 0.06 -14.99
C ALA A 329 26.07 -0.93 -15.20
N ILE A 330 25.79 -2.18 -15.61
CA ILE A 330 26.81 -3.19 -15.94
C ILE A 330 27.76 -2.71 -17.04
N ARG A 331 27.25 -2.07 -18.11
CA ARG A 331 28.08 -1.57 -19.20
C ARG A 331 29.00 -0.42 -18.74
N VAL A 332 28.52 0.46 -17.86
CA VAL A 332 29.33 1.52 -17.24
C VAL A 332 30.41 0.90 -16.35
N LEU A 333 30.06 -0.06 -15.49
CA LEU A 333 31.01 -0.80 -14.62
C LEU A 333 32.09 -1.52 -15.45
N ALA A 334 31.71 -2.14 -16.57
CA ALA A 334 32.65 -2.78 -17.50
C ALA A 334 33.59 -1.81 -18.24
N SER A 335 33.38 -0.49 -18.12
CA SER A 335 34.28 0.54 -18.67
C SER A 335 35.37 1.00 -17.69
N ILE A 336 35.25 0.63 -16.41
CA ILE A 336 36.25 0.88 -15.36
C ILE A 336 37.53 0.13 -15.73
N LYS A 337 38.68 0.82 -15.68
CA LYS A 337 39.94 0.26 -16.17
C LYS A 337 40.52 -0.78 -15.23
N ASN A 338 40.44 -0.55 -13.92
CA ASN A 338 40.98 -1.41 -12.88
C ASN A 338 39.85 -1.82 -11.90
N PRO A 339 38.85 -2.64 -12.31
CA PRO A 339 37.70 -2.97 -11.46
C PRO A 339 38.10 -3.69 -10.18
N ASP A 340 39.18 -4.49 -10.21
CA ASP A 340 39.68 -5.22 -9.05
C ASP A 340 40.33 -4.29 -7.98
N ALA A 341 40.60 -3.02 -8.30
CA ALA A 341 41.15 -2.03 -7.37
C ALA A 341 40.08 -1.17 -6.68
N ILE A 342 38.80 -1.30 -7.05
CA ILE A 342 37.68 -0.53 -6.51
C ILE A 342 36.65 -1.52 -5.99
N TRP A 343 36.52 -1.60 -4.67
CA TRP A 343 35.76 -2.70 -4.05
C TRP A 343 34.27 -2.69 -4.42
N GLY A 344 33.66 -1.50 -4.55
CA GLY A 344 32.23 -1.37 -4.88
C GLY A 344 31.83 -1.91 -6.27
N VAL A 345 32.77 -2.15 -7.18
CA VAL A 345 32.47 -2.57 -8.56
C VAL A 345 31.83 -3.96 -8.61
N TRP A 346 32.40 -4.97 -7.96
CA TRP A 346 31.91 -6.34 -8.06
C TRP A 346 30.60 -6.60 -7.29
N PRO A 347 30.36 -6.04 -6.08
CA PRO A 347 29.04 -6.02 -5.45
C PRO A 347 27.97 -5.37 -6.34
N MET A 348 28.32 -4.27 -7.04
CA MET A 348 27.37 -3.60 -7.93
C MET A 348 27.06 -4.40 -9.20
N VAL A 349 28.07 -5.06 -9.79
CA VAL A 349 27.84 -6.03 -10.88
C VAL A 349 26.97 -7.20 -10.38
N ALA A 350 27.16 -7.68 -9.15
CA ALA A 350 26.32 -8.73 -8.59
C ALA A 350 24.85 -8.27 -8.49
N LEU A 351 24.56 -7.14 -7.84
CA LEU A 351 23.21 -6.54 -7.80
C LEU A 351 22.56 -6.47 -9.18
N CYS A 352 23.23 -5.82 -10.15
CA CYS A 352 22.64 -5.63 -11.47
C CYS A 352 22.39 -6.95 -12.21
N GLN A 353 23.20 -7.99 -11.98
CA GLN A 353 22.97 -9.31 -12.57
C GLN A 353 21.81 -10.03 -11.86
N THR A 354 21.68 -9.87 -10.54
CA THR A 354 20.56 -10.37 -9.73
C THR A 354 19.24 -9.79 -10.22
N SER A 355 19.12 -8.46 -10.33
CA SER A 355 17.93 -7.76 -10.86
C SER A 355 17.62 -8.07 -12.33
N LEU A 356 18.55 -8.73 -13.06
CA LEU A 356 18.34 -9.25 -14.42
C LEU A 356 18.09 -10.77 -14.45
N GLY A 357 17.85 -11.43 -13.31
CA GLY A 357 17.67 -12.89 -13.20
C GLY A 357 18.92 -13.72 -13.56
N ASN A 358 20.09 -13.08 -13.69
CA ASN A 358 21.34 -13.70 -14.14
C ASN A 358 22.16 -14.24 -12.95
N HIS A 359 21.53 -15.01 -12.06
CA HIS A 359 22.10 -15.44 -10.77
C HIS A 359 23.51 -16.09 -10.89
N ASP A 360 23.77 -16.91 -11.91
CA ASP A 360 25.11 -17.49 -12.14
C ASP A 360 26.22 -16.44 -12.30
N LYS A 361 25.92 -15.33 -13.01
CA LYS A 361 26.86 -14.22 -13.21
C LYS A 361 26.95 -13.36 -11.96
N ALA A 362 25.86 -13.20 -11.23
CA ALA A 362 25.86 -12.53 -9.93
C ALA A 362 26.80 -13.27 -8.93
N ILE A 363 26.70 -14.61 -8.87
CA ILE A 363 27.60 -15.45 -8.07
C ILE A 363 29.05 -15.42 -8.58
N GLU A 364 29.31 -15.27 -9.89
CA GLU A 364 30.67 -15.02 -10.39
C GLU A 364 31.22 -13.67 -9.90
N ALA A 365 30.41 -12.61 -9.96
CA ALA A 365 30.78 -11.29 -9.46
C ALA A 365 31.02 -11.29 -7.95
N LEU A 366 30.18 -11.98 -7.15
CA LEU A 366 30.40 -12.13 -5.71
C LEU A 366 31.69 -12.85 -5.36
N LYS A 367 32.10 -13.87 -6.13
CA LYS A 367 33.41 -14.52 -5.92
C LYS A 367 34.57 -13.57 -6.15
N ARG A 368 34.42 -12.55 -7.00
CA ARG A 368 35.41 -11.49 -7.20
C ARG A 368 35.38 -10.47 -6.05
N ALA A 369 34.20 -10.01 -5.64
CA ALA A 369 34.03 -9.15 -4.47
C ALA A 369 34.63 -9.78 -3.19
N GLN A 370 34.34 -11.07 -2.95
CA GLN A 370 34.90 -11.86 -1.86
C GLN A 370 36.43 -12.04 -2.00
N SER A 371 36.98 -12.06 -3.22
CA SER A 371 38.44 -12.11 -3.38
C SER A 371 39.15 -10.79 -3.04
N GLN A 372 38.46 -9.65 -3.16
CA GLN A 372 38.96 -8.33 -2.74
C GLN A 372 38.82 -8.13 -1.22
N SER A 373 37.66 -8.49 -0.66
CA SER A 373 37.41 -8.42 0.79
C SER A 373 36.71 -9.70 1.28
N PRO A 374 37.46 -10.71 1.75
CA PRO A 374 36.92 -12.04 2.08
C PRO A 374 36.02 -12.12 3.32
N GLN A 375 35.80 -11.01 4.02
CA GLN A 375 35.05 -10.94 5.27
C GLN A 375 34.06 -9.76 5.33
N HIS A 376 33.86 -9.05 4.22
CA HIS A 376 32.91 -7.93 4.17
C HIS A 376 31.47 -8.44 4.09
N PRO A 377 30.55 -8.05 5.00
CA PRO A 377 29.22 -8.65 5.08
C PRO A 377 28.39 -8.59 3.79
N ASN A 378 28.57 -7.57 2.95
CA ASN A 378 27.88 -7.49 1.65
C ASN A 378 28.03 -8.74 0.77
N HIS A 379 29.12 -9.53 0.87
CA HIS A 379 29.18 -10.77 0.10
C HIS A 379 28.19 -11.82 0.64
N ASP A 380 27.98 -11.89 1.95
CA ASP A 380 27.03 -12.79 2.59
C ASP A 380 25.59 -12.27 2.41
N TRP A 381 25.35 -10.96 2.58
CA TRP A 381 24.07 -10.28 2.29
C TRP A 381 23.62 -10.49 0.84
N LEU A 382 24.49 -10.20 -0.15
CA LEU A 382 24.15 -10.40 -1.56
C LEU A 382 24.00 -11.88 -1.93
N THR A 383 24.70 -12.78 -1.24
CA THR A 383 24.52 -14.23 -1.43
C THR A 383 23.13 -14.66 -0.95
N ALA A 384 22.65 -14.11 0.17
CA ALA A 384 21.30 -14.34 0.64
C ALA A 384 20.25 -13.86 -0.36
N GLU A 385 20.33 -12.61 -0.84
CA GLU A 385 19.35 -12.09 -1.80
C GLU A 385 19.32 -12.89 -3.11
N ILE A 386 20.47 -13.36 -3.60
CA ILE A 386 20.51 -14.23 -4.78
C ILE A 386 19.88 -15.59 -4.50
N PHE A 387 20.10 -16.19 -3.33
CA PHE A 387 19.56 -17.52 -3.02
C PHE A 387 18.06 -17.47 -2.66
N ALA A 388 17.57 -16.42 -2.03
CA ALA A 388 16.14 -16.18 -1.84
C ALA A 388 15.40 -16.13 -3.19
N GLN A 389 15.93 -15.40 -4.18
CA GLN A 389 15.36 -15.36 -5.55
C GLN A 389 15.50 -16.67 -6.35
N GLN A 390 16.17 -17.68 -5.80
CA GLN A 390 16.30 -19.02 -6.38
C GLN A 390 15.48 -20.08 -5.62
N ASP A 391 14.64 -19.67 -4.67
CA ASP A 391 13.93 -20.55 -3.73
C ASP A 391 14.90 -21.48 -2.97
N ARG A 392 16.06 -20.93 -2.59
CA ARG A 392 17.16 -21.62 -1.88
C ARG A 392 17.33 -21.06 -0.47
N ASP A 393 16.23 -21.09 0.26
CA ASP A 393 16.06 -20.54 1.60
C ASP A 393 17.08 -21.05 2.60
N ASP A 394 17.45 -22.32 2.52
CA ASP A 394 18.39 -22.95 3.45
C ASP A 394 19.81 -22.32 3.30
N GLU A 395 20.26 -22.09 2.06
CA GLU A 395 21.53 -21.40 1.81
C GLU A 395 21.42 -19.87 1.98
N SER A 396 20.24 -19.29 1.75
CA SER A 396 19.95 -17.87 2.01
C SER A 396 20.09 -17.56 3.50
N ALA A 397 19.39 -18.30 4.35
CA ALA A 397 19.45 -18.22 5.80
C ALA A 397 20.87 -18.43 6.35
N ASP A 398 21.62 -19.43 5.83
CA ASP A 398 23.04 -19.62 6.19
C ASP A 398 23.88 -18.38 5.86
N ALA A 399 23.58 -17.67 4.77
CA ALA A 399 24.26 -16.43 4.38
C ALA A 399 23.81 -15.23 5.23
N ARG A 400 22.50 -15.01 5.46
CA ARG A 400 21.97 -13.96 6.36
C ARG A 400 22.56 -14.10 7.76
N ALA A 401 22.57 -15.31 8.32
CA ALA A 401 23.18 -15.61 9.63
C ALA A 401 24.69 -15.32 9.70
N ASN A 402 25.41 -15.29 8.56
CA ASN A 402 26.80 -14.87 8.50
C ASN A 402 26.96 -13.35 8.35
N ALA A 403 26.07 -12.68 7.61
CA ALA A 403 26.03 -11.23 7.50
C ALA A 403 25.71 -10.56 8.85
N LEU A 404 24.70 -11.09 9.57
CA LEU A 404 24.23 -10.61 10.89
C LEU A 404 25.32 -10.60 11.97
N LYS A 405 26.32 -11.50 11.86
CA LYS A 405 27.48 -11.53 12.77
C LYS A 405 28.31 -10.25 12.69
N MET A 406 28.34 -9.60 11.53
CA MET A 406 29.02 -8.32 11.34
C MET A 406 28.06 -7.14 11.50
N MET A 407 26.84 -7.27 10.99
CA MET A 407 25.78 -6.25 10.97
C MET A 407 24.72 -6.54 12.05
N ALA A 408 25.13 -6.53 13.31
CA ALA A 408 24.33 -7.01 14.43
C ALA A 408 23.04 -6.20 14.72
N ARG A 409 22.93 -4.98 14.19
CA ARG A 409 21.75 -4.10 14.34
C ARG A 409 20.84 -4.09 13.10
N ASP A 410 21.15 -4.89 12.08
CA ASP A 410 20.33 -5.01 10.87
C ASP A 410 19.06 -5.82 11.20
N THR A 411 18.01 -5.12 11.61
CA THR A 411 16.71 -5.69 11.98
C THR A 411 16.01 -6.32 10.78
N GLY A 412 16.24 -5.83 9.55
CA GLY A 412 15.70 -6.42 8.33
C GLY A 412 16.25 -7.83 8.10
N GLN A 413 17.56 -7.99 8.17
CA GLN A 413 18.19 -9.31 8.06
C GLN A 413 17.87 -10.24 9.24
N LEU A 414 17.61 -9.69 10.43
CA LEU A 414 17.15 -10.48 11.59
C LEU A 414 15.75 -11.05 11.37
N THR A 415 14.80 -10.24 10.90
CA THR A 415 13.42 -10.68 10.62
C THR A 415 13.42 -11.78 9.56
N VAL A 416 14.00 -11.52 8.38
CA VAL A 416 14.04 -12.51 7.29
C VAL A 416 14.79 -13.80 7.69
N LEU A 417 15.79 -13.72 8.59
CA LEU A 417 16.43 -14.92 9.12
C LEU A 417 15.52 -15.74 10.04
N ALA A 418 14.64 -15.09 10.78
CA ALA A 418 13.70 -15.74 11.69
C ALA A 418 12.47 -16.31 10.95
N ASP A 419 12.02 -15.65 9.88
CA ASP A 419 10.96 -16.12 8.96
C ASP A 419 11.30 -17.47 8.31
N TYR A 420 12.59 -17.84 8.23
CA TYR A 420 13.03 -19.18 7.82
C TYR A 420 12.86 -20.27 8.91
N GLU A 421 12.27 -19.95 10.07
CA GLU A 421 11.88 -20.86 11.17
C GLU A 421 13.00 -21.71 11.79
N ARG A 422 14.26 -21.44 11.44
CA ARG A 422 15.37 -22.37 11.66
C ARG A 422 16.00 -22.24 13.05
N VAL A 423 15.72 -23.23 13.90
CA VAL A 423 16.33 -23.42 15.23
C VAL A 423 17.88 -23.35 15.22
N LYS A 424 18.56 -23.71 14.11
CA LYS A 424 20.03 -23.62 14.01
C LYS A 424 20.58 -22.19 13.96
N ASP A 425 19.74 -21.19 13.66
CA ASP A 425 20.16 -19.79 13.50
C ASP A 425 19.90 -18.92 14.73
N ILE A 426 19.16 -19.44 15.72
CA ILE A 426 18.98 -18.82 17.05
C ILE A 426 20.30 -18.29 17.66
N PRO A 427 21.47 -18.99 17.57
CA PRO A 427 22.73 -18.45 18.07
C PRO A 427 23.20 -17.17 17.37
N ALA A 428 22.88 -16.99 16.08
CA ALA A 428 23.20 -15.78 15.33
C ALA A 428 22.24 -14.63 15.68
N MET A 429 20.95 -14.93 15.83
CA MET A 429 19.93 -13.97 16.28
C MET A 429 20.20 -13.47 17.70
N ILE A 430 20.53 -14.37 18.63
CA ILE A 430 20.94 -14.02 20.00
C ILE A 430 22.25 -13.22 20.01
N TYR A 431 23.19 -13.52 19.12
CA TYR A 431 24.41 -12.70 18.99
C TYR A 431 24.06 -11.27 18.57
N ALA A 432 23.24 -11.11 17.53
CA ALA A 432 22.78 -9.82 17.03
C ALA A 432 22.11 -8.99 18.14
N ALA A 433 21.10 -9.56 18.80
CA ALA A 433 20.37 -8.91 19.89
C ALA A 433 21.27 -8.55 21.09
N ARG A 434 22.26 -9.39 21.44
CA ARG A 434 23.24 -9.05 22.50
C ARG A 434 24.17 -7.90 22.12
N SER A 435 24.63 -7.84 20.87
CA SER A 435 25.50 -6.76 20.38
C SER A 435 24.74 -5.44 20.15
N ALA A 436 23.44 -5.50 19.85
CA ALA A 436 22.56 -4.33 19.83
C ALA A 436 22.30 -3.77 21.24
N ALA A 437 22.00 -4.64 22.21
CA ALA A 437 21.73 -4.23 23.59
C ALA A 437 22.91 -3.54 24.28
N SER A 438 24.16 -3.82 23.92
CA SER A 438 25.33 -3.05 24.39
C SER A 438 25.32 -1.57 23.96
N GLN A 439 24.46 -1.19 23.01
CA GLN A 439 24.25 0.19 22.54
C GLN A 439 22.88 0.74 22.96
N ASN A 440 22.19 0.09 23.92
CA ASN A 440 20.82 0.41 24.37
C ASN A 440 19.74 0.28 23.27
N ASP A 441 19.95 -0.59 22.28
CA ASP A 441 18.99 -0.85 21.21
C ASP A 441 18.11 -2.07 21.53
N ASP A 442 17.00 -1.81 22.23
CA ASP A 442 16.04 -2.84 22.67
C ASP A 442 15.18 -3.41 21.53
N GLN A 443 15.14 -2.76 20.36
CA GLN A 443 14.29 -3.16 19.23
C GLN A 443 14.74 -4.51 18.65
N VAL A 444 16.04 -4.79 18.65
CA VAL A 444 16.59 -6.05 18.11
C VAL A 444 16.18 -7.25 18.98
N TRP A 445 16.05 -7.06 20.30
CA TRP A 445 15.47 -8.08 21.19
C TRP A 445 13.97 -8.24 21.02
N GLU A 446 13.24 -7.13 20.85
CA GLU A 446 11.80 -7.15 20.56
C GLU A 446 11.52 -7.95 19.27
N ARG A 447 12.18 -7.61 18.16
CA ARG A 447 12.05 -8.35 16.88
C ARG A 447 12.42 -9.83 17.02
N PHE A 448 13.48 -10.17 17.76
CA PHE A 448 13.79 -11.57 18.04
C PHE A 448 12.71 -12.27 18.87
N ALA A 449 12.01 -11.55 19.77
CA ALA A 449 10.89 -12.08 20.50
C ALA A 449 9.64 -12.24 19.63
N ASP A 450 9.31 -11.25 18.80
CA ASP A 450 8.13 -11.22 17.93
C ASP A 450 8.10 -12.43 17.01
N ASN A 451 9.24 -12.81 16.42
CA ASN A 451 9.31 -14.00 15.56
C ASN A 451 9.06 -15.33 16.30
N ALA A 452 9.06 -15.34 17.63
CA ALA A 452 8.62 -16.49 18.44
C ALA A 452 7.08 -16.63 18.54
N TYR A 453 6.31 -15.62 18.09
CA TYR A 453 4.85 -15.60 18.08
C TYR A 453 4.25 -16.58 17.05
N TYR A 454 4.92 -16.74 15.91
CA TYR A 454 4.41 -17.55 14.79
C TYR A 454 4.87 -19.02 14.84
N HIS A 455 5.98 -19.33 15.53
CA HIS A 455 6.66 -20.64 15.41
C HIS A 455 6.95 -21.30 16.78
N PRO A 456 6.08 -22.21 17.27
CA PRO A 456 6.22 -22.82 18.61
C PRO A 456 7.53 -23.56 18.89
N GLU A 457 8.12 -24.18 17.87
CA GLU A 457 9.41 -24.88 17.99
C GLU A 457 10.58 -23.90 18.12
N LEU A 458 10.62 -22.86 17.27
CA LEU A 458 11.59 -21.77 17.34
C LEU A 458 11.48 -21.06 18.70
N ALA A 459 10.26 -20.74 19.12
CA ALA A 459 9.97 -20.08 20.39
C ALA A 459 10.50 -20.88 21.59
N SER A 460 10.23 -22.19 21.62
CA SER A 460 10.71 -23.08 22.69
C SER A 460 12.24 -23.17 22.72
N ALA A 461 12.88 -23.26 21.56
CA ALA A 461 14.33 -23.29 21.46
C ALA A 461 14.97 -21.94 21.83
N SER A 462 14.34 -20.82 21.48
CA SER A 462 14.78 -19.46 21.84
C SER A 462 14.71 -19.25 23.35
N ILE A 463 13.64 -19.71 24.01
CA ILE A 463 13.51 -19.68 25.48
C ILE A 463 14.68 -20.44 26.14
N ASP A 464 15.00 -21.64 25.68
CA ASP A 464 16.06 -22.47 26.26
C ASP A 464 17.46 -21.90 25.96
N ALA A 465 17.68 -21.35 24.76
CA ALA A 465 18.92 -20.70 24.39
C ALA A 465 19.16 -19.40 25.19
N VAL A 466 18.14 -18.56 25.37
CA VAL A 466 18.21 -17.35 26.19
C VAL A 466 18.46 -17.69 27.67
N LYS A 467 17.76 -18.69 28.23
CA LYS A 467 18.01 -19.17 29.61
C LYS A 467 19.42 -19.73 29.84
N ALA A 468 20.13 -20.12 28.78
CA ALA A 468 21.50 -20.62 28.87
C ALA A 468 22.57 -19.51 28.89
N LEU A 469 22.20 -18.25 28.63
CA LEU A 469 23.09 -17.10 28.70
C LEU A 469 23.39 -16.71 30.16
N GLU A 470 24.61 -16.21 30.40
CA GLU A 470 25.04 -15.74 31.73
C GLU A 470 24.30 -14.47 32.19
N SER A 471 23.91 -13.63 31.22
CA SER A 471 23.16 -12.39 31.41
C SER A 471 22.11 -12.26 30.30
N VAL A 472 20.87 -12.00 30.68
CA VAL A 472 19.77 -11.67 29.77
C VAL A 472 19.06 -10.43 30.28
N PRO A 473 18.47 -9.61 29.39
CA PRO A 473 17.63 -8.52 29.82
C PRO A 473 16.44 -8.99 30.66
N ILE A 474 16.08 -8.21 31.67
CA ILE A 474 14.97 -8.56 32.57
C ILE A 474 13.66 -8.49 31.78
N GLY A 475 12.85 -9.55 31.87
CA GLY A 475 11.57 -9.69 31.15
C GLY A 475 11.67 -10.44 29.82
N MET A 476 12.86 -10.61 29.23
CA MET A 476 13.01 -11.26 27.92
C MET A 476 12.54 -12.73 27.90
N VAL A 477 12.80 -13.48 28.98
CA VAL A 477 12.37 -14.88 29.11
C VAL A 477 10.85 -14.99 29.25
N GLU A 478 10.24 -14.03 29.94
CA GLU A 478 8.79 -13.89 30.07
C GLU A 478 8.12 -13.49 28.75
N LEU A 479 8.75 -12.60 27.96
CA LEU A 479 8.23 -12.17 26.66
C LEU A 479 8.25 -13.33 25.66
N LEU A 480 9.37 -14.04 25.53
CA LEU A 480 9.42 -15.26 24.73
C LEU A 480 8.41 -16.32 25.21
N ALA A 481 8.16 -16.43 26.51
CA ALA A 481 7.16 -17.34 27.05
C ALA A 481 5.72 -16.89 26.75
N ALA A 482 5.46 -15.59 26.65
CA ALA A 482 4.18 -15.03 26.22
C ALA A 482 3.93 -15.34 24.74
N ASN A 483 4.88 -14.98 23.86
CA ASN A 483 4.80 -15.22 22.43
C ASN A 483 4.71 -16.72 22.12
N ALA A 484 5.48 -17.56 22.82
CA ALA A 484 5.36 -19.02 22.69
C ALA A 484 4.03 -19.59 23.18
N ALA A 485 3.35 -18.93 24.14
CA ALA A 485 2.04 -19.33 24.61
C ALA A 485 0.94 -18.89 23.64
N TRP A 486 1.07 -17.70 23.06
CA TRP A 486 0.23 -17.26 21.94
C TRP A 486 0.31 -18.25 20.79
N ALA A 487 1.53 -18.61 20.35
CA ALA A 487 1.77 -19.55 19.24
C ALA A 487 1.13 -20.95 19.40
N ARG A 488 0.57 -21.27 20.57
CA ARG A 488 -0.10 -22.54 20.91
C ARG A 488 -1.54 -22.34 21.35
N ASP A 489 -2.10 -21.15 21.10
CA ASP A 489 -3.46 -20.73 21.46
C ASP A 489 -3.76 -20.81 22.98
N ASP A 490 -2.70 -20.83 23.80
CA ASP A 490 -2.79 -20.76 25.26
C ASP A 490 -2.83 -19.29 25.69
N HIS A 491 -3.88 -18.62 25.25
CA HIS A 491 -4.12 -17.19 25.45
C HIS A 491 -4.10 -16.80 26.95
N ASP A 492 -4.60 -17.64 27.85
CA ASP A 492 -4.51 -17.37 29.30
C ASP A 492 -3.05 -17.35 29.79
N ALA A 493 -2.20 -18.27 29.34
CA ALA A 493 -0.77 -18.24 29.66
C ALA A 493 -0.02 -17.11 28.96
N ALA A 494 -0.43 -16.73 27.73
CA ALA A 494 0.11 -15.59 27.00
C ALA A 494 -0.17 -14.28 27.74
N ALA A 495 -1.45 -14.00 28.02
CA ALA A 495 -1.90 -12.83 28.79
C ALA A 495 -1.19 -12.73 30.16
N ALA A 496 -1.12 -13.83 30.92
CA ALA A 496 -0.44 -13.85 32.21
C ALA A 496 1.08 -13.59 32.10
N SER A 497 1.71 -14.02 31.00
CA SER A 497 3.13 -13.78 30.74
C SER A 497 3.38 -12.33 30.30
N TYR A 498 2.59 -11.78 29.38
CA TYR A 498 2.66 -10.37 28.95
C TYR A 498 2.47 -9.39 30.12
N LEU A 499 1.48 -9.62 30.99
CA LEU A 499 1.29 -8.83 32.21
C LEU A 499 2.53 -8.87 33.12
N LYS A 500 3.20 -10.02 33.19
CA LYS A 500 4.43 -10.18 33.94
C LYS A 500 5.61 -9.46 33.28
N VAL A 501 5.72 -9.42 31.95
CA VAL A 501 6.71 -8.59 31.25
C VAL A 501 6.48 -7.12 31.56
N ASN A 502 5.24 -6.63 31.45
CA ASN A 502 4.85 -5.26 31.82
C ASN A 502 5.21 -4.91 33.28
N GLU A 503 5.20 -5.90 34.20
CA GLU A 503 5.64 -5.72 35.58
C GLU A 503 7.15 -5.62 35.79
N ILE A 504 7.94 -6.44 35.08
CA ILE A 504 9.34 -6.69 35.46
C ILE A 504 10.36 -6.19 34.45
N ALA A 505 9.97 -5.95 33.20
CA ALA A 505 10.91 -5.63 32.13
C ALA A 505 11.59 -4.28 32.38
N GLU A 506 12.90 -4.24 32.17
CA GLU A 506 13.67 -3.00 32.34
C GLU A 506 13.38 -2.03 31.19
N SER A 507 13.27 -2.54 29.97
CA SER A 507 12.86 -1.78 28.79
C SER A 507 11.45 -1.20 28.94
N GLU A 508 11.30 0.11 28.69
CA GLU A 508 9.99 0.76 28.56
C GLU A 508 9.23 0.27 27.32
N LEU A 509 9.97 -0.06 26.25
CA LEU A 509 9.43 -0.55 24.98
C LEU A 509 8.68 -1.87 25.21
N TRP A 510 9.34 -2.89 25.76
CA TRP A 510 8.70 -4.19 26.00
C TRP A 510 7.56 -4.11 27.02
N ARG A 511 7.59 -3.19 27.99
CA ARG A 511 6.47 -2.97 28.91
C ARG A 511 5.23 -2.45 28.17
N ARG A 512 5.43 -1.49 27.25
CA ARG A 512 4.37 -0.95 26.39
C ARG A 512 3.84 -1.99 25.41
N SER A 513 4.71 -2.65 24.66
CA SER A 513 4.33 -3.68 23.67
C SER A 513 3.60 -4.83 24.35
N SER A 514 4.15 -5.41 25.43
CA SER A 514 3.46 -6.47 26.18
C SER A 514 2.11 -6.05 26.75
N LYS A 515 1.92 -4.78 27.12
CA LYS A 515 0.61 -4.28 27.55
C LYS A 515 -0.39 -4.26 26.37
N ARG A 516 0.03 -3.78 25.20
CA ARG A 516 -0.76 -3.82 23.97
C ARG A 516 -1.08 -5.28 23.57
N ASP A 517 -0.10 -6.16 23.64
CA ASP A 517 -0.25 -7.54 23.19
C ASP A 517 -1.13 -8.35 24.16
N TRP A 518 -1.00 -8.14 25.49
CA TRP A 518 -1.99 -8.63 26.49
C TRP A 518 -3.41 -8.17 26.16
N PHE A 519 -3.58 -6.90 25.81
CA PHE A 519 -4.88 -6.35 25.45
C PHE A 519 -5.44 -7.03 24.19
N HIS A 520 -4.64 -7.21 23.14
CA HIS A 520 -5.04 -7.96 21.94
C HIS A 520 -5.39 -9.42 22.23
N VAL A 521 -4.65 -10.13 23.11
CA VAL A 521 -5.03 -11.49 23.56
C VAL A 521 -6.47 -11.48 24.07
N ARG A 522 -6.76 -10.57 25.01
CA ARG A 522 -8.06 -10.54 25.70
C ARG A 522 -9.20 -10.04 24.81
N ILE A 523 -8.90 -9.22 23.81
CA ILE A 523 -9.87 -8.78 22.80
C ILE A 523 -10.19 -9.88 21.79
N GLY A 524 -9.20 -10.64 21.30
CA GLY A 524 -9.44 -11.81 20.46
C GLY A 524 -10.29 -12.88 21.16
N GLN A 525 -10.12 -13.04 22.48
CA GLN A 525 -11.00 -13.88 23.31
C GLN A 525 -12.33 -13.22 23.72
N GLU A 526 -12.55 -11.94 23.38
CA GLU A 526 -13.70 -11.11 23.76
C GLU A 526 -13.98 -11.09 25.29
N ASN A 527 -12.92 -11.29 26.08
CA ASN A 527 -13.00 -11.51 27.52
C ASN A 527 -12.90 -10.18 28.28
N TYR A 528 -13.90 -9.32 28.08
CA TYR A 528 -13.93 -7.97 28.66
C TYR A 528 -13.91 -7.98 30.20
N ASP A 529 -14.47 -9.00 30.86
CA ASP A 529 -14.36 -9.19 32.32
C ASP A 529 -12.88 -9.34 32.73
N ALA A 530 -12.07 -10.09 31.98
CA ALA A 530 -10.63 -10.23 32.24
C ALA A 530 -9.87 -8.92 31.98
N ILE A 531 -10.17 -8.20 30.89
CA ILE A 531 -9.57 -6.87 30.60
C ILE A 531 -9.74 -5.93 31.80
N LEU A 532 -10.96 -5.80 32.31
CA LEU A 532 -11.27 -4.93 33.44
C LEU A 532 -10.71 -5.45 34.77
N ALA A 533 -10.54 -6.76 34.94
CA ALA A 533 -10.08 -7.37 36.19
C ALA A 533 -8.53 -7.44 36.32
N GLU A 534 -7.83 -7.64 35.21
CA GLU A 534 -6.36 -7.77 35.15
C GLU A 534 -5.65 -6.43 34.97
N SER A 535 -6.34 -5.43 34.42
CA SER A 535 -5.79 -4.08 34.24
C SER A 535 -5.37 -3.41 35.57
N LYS A 536 -4.18 -2.82 35.53
CA LYS A 536 -3.63 -1.98 36.61
C LYS A 536 -3.90 -0.49 36.43
N ASP A 537 -3.98 -0.05 35.17
CA ASP A 537 -4.37 1.30 34.80
C ASP A 537 -5.64 1.21 33.94
N LEU A 538 -6.77 1.35 34.62
CA LEU A 538 -8.09 1.23 34.02
C LEU A 538 -8.38 2.38 33.06
N ASP A 539 -7.84 3.58 33.27
CA ASP A 539 -8.10 4.70 32.36
C ASP A 539 -7.41 4.43 31.02
N GLU A 540 -6.11 4.15 31.04
CA GLU A 540 -5.34 3.85 29.84
C GLU A 540 -5.84 2.60 29.11
N THR A 541 -6.30 1.58 29.84
CA THR A 541 -6.89 0.37 29.23
C THR A 541 -8.25 0.66 28.58
N LEU A 542 -9.06 1.55 29.14
CA LEU A 542 -10.32 1.97 28.52
C LEU A 542 -10.06 2.86 27.29
N ARG A 543 -8.99 3.67 27.30
CA ARG A 543 -8.55 4.43 26.12
C ARG A 543 -8.15 3.51 24.97
N MET A 544 -7.26 2.53 25.23
CA MET A 544 -6.89 1.49 24.24
C MET A 544 -8.11 0.74 23.68
N LEU A 545 -9.12 0.48 24.53
CA LEU A 545 -10.38 -0.14 24.10
C LEU A 545 -11.27 0.81 23.28
N MET A 546 -11.21 2.11 23.53
CA MET A 546 -11.90 3.11 22.70
C MET A 546 -11.24 3.23 21.34
N ASP A 547 -9.91 3.35 21.28
CA ASP A 547 -9.14 3.41 20.03
C ASP A 547 -9.47 2.20 19.14
N TYR A 548 -9.26 0.98 19.67
CA TYR A 548 -9.55 -0.27 18.96
C TYR A 548 -10.99 -0.34 18.42
N VAL A 549 -11.98 0.10 19.21
CA VAL A 549 -13.38 0.06 18.79
C VAL A 549 -13.71 1.16 17.79
N LEU A 550 -13.08 2.33 17.84
CA LEU A 550 -13.36 3.45 16.93
C LEU A 550 -12.60 3.37 15.61
N GLU A 551 -11.46 2.68 15.55
CA GLU A 551 -10.71 2.46 14.30
C GLU A 551 -11.50 1.57 13.32
N ASP A 552 -12.03 0.43 13.79
CA ASP A 552 -12.77 -0.52 12.94
C ASP A 552 -14.32 -0.45 13.09
N ILE A 553 -14.85 0.24 14.11
CA ILE A 553 -16.28 0.23 14.49
C ILE A 553 -16.79 -1.21 14.73
N THR A 554 -15.98 -2.04 15.38
CA THR A 554 -16.34 -3.43 15.70
C THR A 554 -16.36 -3.71 17.21
N ILE A 555 -17.45 -4.33 17.65
CA ILE A 555 -17.53 -5.09 18.90
C ILE A 555 -18.30 -6.36 18.52
N SER A 556 -17.62 -7.51 18.47
CA SER A 556 -18.22 -8.77 18.02
C SER A 556 -19.29 -9.30 18.97
N LYS A 557 -19.06 -9.19 20.29
CA LYS A 557 -20.05 -9.55 21.33
C LYS A 557 -20.38 -8.34 22.24
N PRO A 558 -21.17 -7.35 21.76
CA PRO A 558 -21.45 -6.10 22.51
C PRO A 558 -22.21 -6.35 23.82
N ALA A 559 -23.04 -7.39 23.89
CA ALA A 559 -23.71 -7.80 25.13
C ALA A 559 -22.74 -8.27 26.23
N ASN A 560 -21.59 -8.88 25.86
CA ASN A 560 -20.56 -9.26 26.82
C ASN A 560 -19.88 -8.03 27.41
N LEU A 561 -19.57 -7.02 26.59
CA LEU A 561 -18.97 -5.76 27.05
C LEU A 561 -19.88 -5.02 28.04
N ILE A 562 -21.18 -4.89 27.72
CA ILE A 562 -22.18 -4.31 28.62
C ILE A 562 -22.27 -5.09 29.94
N THR A 563 -22.22 -6.43 29.87
CA THR A 563 -22.25 -7.30 31.06
C THR A 563 -21.01 -7.12 31.94
N ALA A 564 -19.82 -7.03 31.33
CA ALA A 564 -18.56 -6.80 32.06
C ALA A 564 -18.55 -5.45 32.79
N PHE A 565 -19.04 -4.38 32.15
CA PHE A 565 -19.24 -3.10 32.83
C PHE A 565 -20.31 -3.15 33.93
N ALA A 566 -21.40 -3.89 33.73
CA ALA A 566 -22.43 -4.08 34.76
C ALA A 566 -21.89 -4.85 36.00
N ASN A 567 -20.91 -5.74 35.82
CA ASN A 567 -20.17 -6.41 36.90
C ASN A 567 -19.20 -5.45 37.65
N ARG A 568 -18.83 -4.32 37.03
CA ARG A 568 -17.88 -3.31 37.52
C ARG A 568 -18.49 -1.90 37.59
N PRO A 569 -19.46 -1.66 38.49
CA PRO A 569 -20.11 -0.35 38.65
C PRO A 569 -19.17 0.75 39.20
N ASP A 570 -17.97 0.38 39.66
CA ASP A 570 -16.88 1.31 39.95
C ASP A 570 -16.20 1.88 38.68
N VAL A 571 -16.31 1.15 37.56
CA VAL A 571 -15.72 1.49 36.25
C VAL A 571 -16.79 1.98 35.27
N SER A 572 -18.01 1.44 35.33
CA SER A 572 -19.07 1.76 34.36
C SER A 572 -19.35 3.25 34.22
N GLU A 573 -19.23 4.02 35.30
CA GLU A 573 -19.52 5.45 35.36
C GLU A 573 -18.37 6.35 34.86
N LEU A 574 -17.23 5.77 34.45
CA LEU A 574 -16.14 6.54 33.81
C LEU A 574 -16.57 7.00 32.41
N PRO A 575 -16.18 8.20 31.94
CA PRO A 575 -16.63 8.73 30.65
C PRO A 575 -16.35 7.80 29.46
N VAL A 576 -15.12 7.28 29.34
CA VAL A 576 -14.72 6.36 28.27
C VAL A 576 -15.52 5.05 28.33
N ALA A 577 -15.82 4.55 29.52
CA ALA A 577 -16.70 3.39 29.71
C ALA A 577 -18.15 3.69 29.28
N GLN A 578 -18.69 4.89 29.56
CA GLN A 578 -20.00 5.31 29.03
C GLN A 578 -19.98 5.37 27.49
N GLY A 579 -18.87 5.80 26.88
CA GLY A 579 -18.66 5.72 25.44
C GLY A 579 -18.79 4.29 24.91
N LEU A 580 -17.99 3.36 25.44
CA LEU A 580 -17.98 1.95 25.05
C LEU A 580 -19.34 1.26 25.24
N ILE A 581 -20.01 1.52 26.36
CA ILE A 581 -21.37 1.03 26.63
C ILE A 581 -22.35 1.62 25.60
N GLY A 582 -22.20 2.89 25.22
CA GLY A 582 -23.01 3.54 24.20
C GLY A 582 -22.84 2.94 22.81
N LEU A 583 -21.60 2.65 22.41
CA LEU A 583 -21.26 1.95 21.16
C LEU A 583 -21.86 0.54 21.15
N ALA A 584 -21.72 -0.22 22.24
CA ALA A 584 -22.31 -1.55 22.37
C ALA A 584 -23.84 -1.53 22.30
N HIS A 585 -24.51 -0.56 22.93
CA HIS A 585 -25.96 -0.38 22.78
C HIS A 585 -26.36 -0.01 21.34
N MET A 586 -25.55 0.78 20.63
CA MET A 586 -25.82 1.13 19.22
C MET A 586 -25.76 -0.11 18.31
N LEU A 587 -24.76 -0.97 18.49
CA LEU A 587 -24.64 -2.25 17.77
C LEU A 587 -25.79 -3.23 18.10
N LEU A 588 -26.40 -3.10 19.28
CA LEU A 588 -27.62 -3.84 19.66
C LEU A 588 -28.93 -3.16 19.21
N ASN A 589 -28.87 -2.06 18.45
CA ASN A 589 -30.00 -1.21 18.08
C ASN A 589 -30.80 -0.62 19.28
N GLU A 590 -30.20 -0.55 20.47
CA GLU A 590 -30.79 0.02 21.68
C GLU A 590 -30.61 1.56 21.71
N ASN A 591 -31.06 2.22 20.64
CA ASN A 591 -30.70 3.60 20.28
C ASN A 591 -30.99 4.66 21.36
N GLU A 592 -32.01 4.50 22.19
CA GLU A 592 -32.26 5.42 23.32
C GLU A 592 -31.20 5.28 24.43
N ALA A 593 -30.74 4.06 24.71
CA ALA A 593 -29.65 3.81 25.65
C ALA A 593 -28.30 4.26 25.07
N ALA A 594 -28.05 3.96 23.78
CA ALA A 594 -26.87 4.43 23.05
C ALA A 594 -26.76 5.97 23.09
N ALA A 595 -27.83 6.68 22.70
CA ALA A 595 -27.85 8.15 22.70
C ALA A 595 -27.65 8.76 24.10
N ALA A 596 -28.19 8.13 25.15
CA ALA A 596 -27.97 8.58 26.52
C ALA A 596 -26.50 8.41 26.96
N LYS A 597 -25.87 7.31 26.57
CA LYS A 597 -24.50 6.93 26.97
C LYS A 597 -23.42 7.67 26.17
N LEU A 598 -23.53 7.66 24.84
CA LEU A 598 -22.72 8.49 23.94
C LEU A 598 -22.89 9.99 24.24
N GLY A 599 -24.09 10.41 24.66
CA GLY A 599 -24.39 11.79 25.06
C GLY A 599 -23.52 12.29 26.21
N VAL A 600 -23.33 11.46 27.25
CA VAL A 600 -22.44 11.73 28.39
C VAL A 600 -20.97 11.70 27.97
N PHE A 601 -20.57 10.73 27.15
CA PHE A 601 -19.18 10.63 26.68
C PHE A 601 -18.77 11.85 25.83
N HIS A 602 -19.62 12.26 24.90
CA HIS A 602 -19.44 13.49 24.13
C HIS A 602 -19.35 14.74 25.00
N GLU A 603 -20.16 14.85 26.07
CA GLU A 603 -20.07 16.01 26.97
C GLU A 603 -18.71 16.09 27.68
N TRP A 604 -18.05 14.96 27.93
CA TRP A 604 -16.68 14.88 28.43
C TRP A 604 -15.62 15.17 27.36
N LEU A 605 -15.79 14.71 26.12
CA LEU A 605 -14.88 15.03 25.00
C LEU A 605 -14.81 16.53 24.68
N GLU A 606 -15.90 17.26 24.91
CA GLU A 606 -15.96 18.73 24.78
C GLU A 606 -15.39 19.49 25.99
N GLU A 607 -14.94 18.80 27.05
CA GLU A 607 -14.24 19.47 28.15
C GLU A 607 -12.86 19.99 27.65
N PRO A 608 -12.46 21.24 27.97
CA PRO A 608 -11.26 21.86 27.38
C PRO A 608 -9.93 21.12 27.61
N GLU A 609 -9.87 20.20 28.57
CA GLU A 609 -8.72 19.34 28.83
C GLU A 609 -8.63 18.24 27.75
N GLN A 610 -9.72 17.50 27.52
CA GLN A 610 -9.77 16.41 26.54
C GLN A 610 -9.82 16.93 25.10
N ALA A 611 -10.51 18.05 24.86
CA ALA A 611 -10.51 18.73 23.56
C ALA A 611 -9.14 19.30 23.15
N SER A 612 -8.16 19.31 24.06
CA SER A 612 -6.77 19.69 23.80
C SER A 612 -5.79 18.51 23.79
N ASP A 613 -6.26 17.30 24.08
CA ASP A 613 -5.49 16.06 24.01
C ASP A 613 -5.51 15.56 22.56
N GLU A 614 -4.38 15.67 21.85
CA GLU A 614 -4.29 15.31 20.43
C GLU A 614 -4.68 13.84 20.20
N ASP A 615 -4.30 12.95 21.13
CA ASP A 615 -4.57 11.51 21.09
C ASP A 615 -6.09 11.18 21.15
N ILE A 616 -6.88 11.99 21.87
CA ILE A 616 -8.35 11.85 21.97
C ILE A 616 -9.09 12.63 20.89
N SER A 617 -8.52 13.72 20.40
CA SER A 617 -9.24 14.77 19.66
C SER A 617 -10.06 14.24 18.47
N TRP A 618 -9.58 13.19 17.81
CA TRP A 618 -10.25 12.54 16.68
C TRP A 618 -11.50 11.74 17.07
N TRP A 619 -11.57 11.15 18.27
CA TRP A 619 -12.75 10.43 18.78
C TRP A 619 -14.01 11.30 18.74
N ASN A 620 -13.86 12.62 18.95
CA ASN A 620 -14.98 13.55 19.00
C ASN A 620 -15.78 13.56 17.68
N GLY A 621 -15.11 13.45 16.53
CA GLY A 621 -15.78 13.36 15.22
C GLY A 621 -16.65 12.10 15.09
N THR A 622 -16.05 10.93 15.33
CA THR A 622 -16.75 9.64 15.24
C THR A 622 -17.88 9.53 16.27
N VAL A 623 -17.65 9.95 17.52
CA VAL A 623 -18.67 9.93 18.59
C VAL A 623 -19.82 10.89 18.28
N LYS A 624 -19.55 12.04 17.64
CA LYS A 624 -20.57 12.98 17.14
C LYS A 624 -21.49 12.31 16.12
N GLU A 625 -20.93 11.62 15.12
CA GLU A 625 -21.69 10.91 14.08
C GLU A 625 -22.56 9.79 14.64
N LEU A 626 -22.01 8.99 15.55
CA LEU A 626 -22.69 7.86 16.17
C LEU A 626 -23.80 8.32 17.15
N LEU A 627 -23.55 9.39 17.91
CA LEU A 627 -24.56 10.02 18.76
C LEU A 627 -25.68 10.67 17.93
N ALA A 628 -25.35 11.35 16.82
CA ALA A 628 -26.32 11.92 15.90
C ALA A 628 -27.24 10.83 15.30
N ALA A 629 -26.66 9.71 14.85
CA ALA A 629 -27.40 8.55 14.35
C ALA A 629 -28.31 7.94 15.45
N ALA A 630 -27.78 7.67 16.65
CA ALA A 630 -28.57 7.10 17.74
C ALA A 630 -29.77 8.00 18.13
N ILE A 631 -29.60 9.32 18.17
CA ILE A 631 -30.71 10.27 18.43
C ILE A 631 -31.71 10.29 17.25
N GLN A 632 -31.22 10.28 16.01
CA GLN A 632 -32.05 10.21 14.79
C GLN A 632 -32.97 8.98 14.79
N GLU A 633 -32.46 7.80 15.13
CA GLU A 633 -33.25 6.55 15.19
C GLU A 633 -34.34 6.57 16.28
N THR A 634 -34.19 7.37 17.35
CA THR A 634 -35.30 7.62 18.30
C THR A 634 -36.39 8.58 17.76
N GLY A 635 -36.26 9.06 16.52
CA GLY A 635 -37.16 10.04 15.90
C GLY A 635 -36.94 11.47 16.40
N GLN A 636 -35.78 11.78 16.98
CA GLN A 636 -35.49 13.07 17.62
C GLN A 636 -34.56 13.97 16.78
N THR A 637 -34.72 13.98 15.45
CA THR A 637 -33.86 14.75 14.53
C THR A 637 -33.81 16.25 14.83
N ASP A 638 -34.90 16.83 15.36
CA ASP A 638 -34.94 18.19 15.89
C ASP A 638 -33.95 18.45 17.04
N LEU A 639 -33.56 17.43 17.81
CA LEU A 639 -32.51 17.51 18.83
C LEU A 639 -31.11 17.48 18.19
N VAL A 640 -30.90 16.63 17.18
CA VAL A 640 -29.63 16.55 16.43
C VAL A 640 -29.32 17.88 15.77
N VAL A 641 -30.27 18.49 15.04
CA VAL A 641 -30.09 19.82 14.43
C VAL A 641 -29.80 20.91 15.48
N ARG A 642 -30.37 20.81 16.69
CA ARG A 642 -30.10 21.79 17.76
C ARG A 642 -28.77 21.59 18.47
N ARG A 643 -28.17 20.40 18.39
CA ARG A 643 -26.89 20.05 19.02
C ARG A 643 -25.72 20.18 18.03
N PHE A 644 -25.97 20.00 16.74
CA PHE A 644 -24.96 19.81 15.70
C PHE A 644 -25.29 20.48 14.35
N GLY A 645 -26.27 21.38 14.27
CA GLY A 645 -26.67 21.99 13.00
C GLY A 645 -25.59 22.86 12.35
N ASP A 646 -24.67 23.37 13.16
CA ASP A 646 -23.48 24.13 12.78
C ASP A 646 -22.25 23.25 12.50
N ASP A 647 -22.28 21.96 12.83
CA ASP A 647 -21.22 21.01 12.47
C ASP A 647 -21.31 20.72 10.95
N PRO A 648 -20.25 21.01 10.17
CA PRO A 648 -20.29 20.87 8.73
C PRO A 648 -20.62 19.43 8.27
N TYR A 649 -19.97 18.43 8.86
CA TYR A 649 -20.10 17.03 8.44
C TYR A 649 -21.45 16.44 8.87
N LEU A 650 -21.85 16.66 10.12
CA LEU A 650 -23.16 16.20 10.60
C LEU A 650 -24.31 16.88 9.87
N SER A 651 -24.14 18.11 9.36
CA SER A 651 -25.17 18.75 8.54
C SER A 651 -25.56 17.90 7.32
N ILE A 652 -24.60 17.28 6.64
CA ILE A 652 -24.85 16.41 5.48
C ILE A 652 -25.54 15.13 5.92
N GLN A 653 -25.09 14.51 7.03
CA GLN A 653 -25.72 13.33 7.62
C GLN A 653 -27.19 13.60 7.98
N ILE A 654 -27.49 14.73 8.63
CA ILE A 654 -28.85 15.20 8.94
C ILE A 654 -29.67 15.37 7.65
N GLY A 655 -29.15 16.08 6.66
CA GLY A 655 -29.87 16.33 5.40
C GLY A 655 -30.18 15.03 4.66
N ARG A 656 -29.22 14.09 4.63
CA ARG A 656 -29.39 12.75 4.05
C ARG A 656 -30.42 11.92 4.83
N TRP A 657 -30.28 11.82 6.15
CA TRP A 657 -31.22 11.07 7.00
C TRP A 657 -32.65 11.59 6.84
N MET A 658 -32.83 12.93 6.76
CA MET A 658 -34.14 13.52 6.47
C MET A 658 -34.67 13.09 5.10
N ILE A 659 -33.87 13.23 4.03
CA ILE A 659 -34.22 12.85 2.65
C ILE A 659 -34.63 11.37 2.54
N ASP A 660 -33.92 10.49 3.26
CA ASP A 660 -34.06 9.04 3.19
C ASP A 660 -35.18 8.50 4.13
N ASN A 661 -35.44 9.13 5.29
CA ASN A 661 -36.39 8.62 6.31
C ASN A 661 -37.66 9.46 6.55
N ALA A 662 -37.66 10.75 6.25
CA ALA A 662 -38.75 11.64 6.67
C ALA A 662 -39.92 11.68 5.67
N THR A 663 -41.13 11.85 6.21
CA THR A 663 -42.34 12.07 5.41
C THR A 663 -42.31 13.45 4.75
N ASP A 664 -43.06 13.62 3.65
CA ASP A 664 -43.21 14.91 2.97
C ASP A 664 -43.67 16.06 3.89
N ALA A 665 -44.42 15.75 4.95
CA ALA A 665 -44.85 16.75 5.93
C ALA A 665 -43.70 17.19 6.85
N GLU A 666 -42.84 16.26 7.26
CA GLU A 666 -41.64 16.52 8.06
C GLU A 666 -40.56 17.22 7.23
N LEU A 667 -40.33 16.77 5.99
CA LEU A 667 -39.46 17.45 5.02
C LEU A 667 -39.88 18.91 4.80
N ARG A 668 -41.18 19.18 4.60
CA ARG A 668 -41.69 20.56 4.47
C ARG A 668 -41.48 21.35 5.77
N SER A 669 -41.79 20.75 6.93
CA SER A 669 -41.56 21.39 8.23
C SER A 669 -40.08 21.70 8.47
N PHE A 670 -39.15 20.85 8.02
CA PHE A 670 -37.70 21.06 8.13
C PHE A 670 -37.26 22.18 7.19
N ALA A 671 -37.63 22.07 5.91
CA ALA A 671 -37.33 23.04 4.86
C ALA A 671 -37.79 24.46 5.24
N ASP A 672 -39.02 24.61 5.74
CA ASP A 672 -39.58 25.90 6.14
C ASP A 672 -38.91 26.45 7.41
N ARG A 673 -38.60 25.59 8.38
CA ARG A 673 -38.00 25.98 9.67
C ARG A 673 -36.55 26.44 9.54
N TYR A 674 -35.77 25.76 8.70
CA TYR A 674 -34.34 26.00 8.52
C TYR A 674 -34.00 26.82 7.26
N ALA A 675 -35.02 27.38 6.58
CA ALA A 675 -34.83 28.29 5.44
C ALA A 675 -34.00 29.54 5.78
N ASP A 676 -34.13 30.05 7.00
CA ASP A 676 -33.40 31.21 7.52
C ASP A 676 -32.34 30.79 8.59
N GLY A 677 -31.85 29.55 8.53
CA GLY A 677 -30.84 29.01 9.45
C GLY A 677 -29.43 29.57 9.23
N ASP A 678 -28.42 28.94 9.83
CA ASP A 678 -27.02 29.09 9.43
C ASP A 678 -26.79 28.58 7.99
N ALA A 679 -25.59 28.79 7.44
CA ALA A 679 -25.30 28.45 6.05
C ALA A 679 -25.45 26.94 5.74
N MET A 680 -25.07 26.07 6.68
CA MET A 680 -25.19 24.62 6.51
C MET A 680 -26.66 24.20 6.53
N MET A 681 -27.44 24.67 7.50
CA MET A 681 -28.87 24.39 7.59
C MET A 681 -29.68 25.00 6.43
N GLN A 682 -29.23 26.13 5.86
CA GLN A 682 -29.75 26.65 4.59
C GLN A 682 -29.47 25.69 3.43
N LEU A 683 -28.24 25.17 3.30
CA LEU A 683 -27.88 24.17 2.28
C LEU A 683 -28.75 22.91 2.42
N GLN A 684 -28.91 22.38 3.64
CA GLN A 684 -29.77 21.20 3.88
C GLN A 684 -31.25 21.51 3.61
N SER A 685 -31.73 22.71 3.95
CA SER A 685 -33.08 23.19 3.60
C SER A 685 -33.30 23.22 2.08
N LEU A 686 -32.31 23.70 1.31
CA LEU A 686 -32.37 23.72 -0.15
C LEU A 686 -32.36 22.29 -0.74
N ARG A 687 -31.50 21.39 -0.23
CA ARG A 687 -31.50 19.97 -0.63
C ARG A 687 -32.86 19.30 -0.40
N VAL A 688 -33.43 19.48 0.79
CA VAL A 688 -34.76 18.96 1.12
C VAL A 688 -35.86 19.57 0.21
N LYS A 689 -35.77 20.85 -0.15
CA LYS A 689 -36.69 21.46 -1.12
C LYS A 689 -36.51 20.87 -2.52
N ALA A 690 -35.28 20.63 -2.98
CA ALA A 690 -35.00 20.01 -4.27
C ALA A 690 -35.59 18.60 -4.37
N HIS A 691 -35.42 17.80 -3.31
CA HIS A 691 -36.02 16.47 -3.16
C HIS A 691 -37.54 16.49 -3.08
N LEU A 692 -38.14 17.44 -2.36
CA LEU A 692 -39.60 17.64 -2.34
C LEU A 692 -40.16 18.02 -3.71
N ALA A 693 -39.44 18.85 -4.47
CA ALA A 693 -39.82 19.20 -5.84
C ALA A 693 -39.74 17.97 -6.76
N GLN A 694 -38.67 17.16 -6.64
CA GLN A 694 -38.52 15.85 -7.31
C GLN A 694 -39.71 14.92 -6.98
N ARG A 695 -40.00 14.66 -5.69
CA ARG A 695 -41.13 13.81 -5.25
C ARG A 695 -42.49 14.28 -5.78
N SER A 696 -42.62 15.57 -6.14
CA SER A 696 -43.84 16.15 -6.70
C SER A 696 -43.89 16.24 -8.23
N ASP A 697 -42.88 15.71 -8.94
CA ASP A 697 -42.68 15.82 -10.39
C ASP A 697 -42.62 17.28 -10.91
N ASP A 698 -42.21 18.23 -10.04
CA ASP A 698 -41.96 19.62 -10.41
C ASP A 698 -40.51 19.80 -10.88
N ARG A 699 -40.24 19.28 -12.08
CA ARG A 699 -38.93 19.27 -12.74
C ARG A 699 -38.26 20.65 -12.79
N ASP A 700 -38.98 21.69 -13.20
CA ASP A 700 -38.40 23.02 -13.38
C ASP A 700 -37.97 23.63 -12.04
N THR A 701 -38.79 23.46 -10.99
CA THR A 701 -38.46 23.89 -9.63
C THR A 701 -37.29 23.08 -9.05
N SER A 702 -37.26 21.75 -9.26
CA SER A 702 -36.20 20.90 -8.73
C SER A 702 -34.83 21.18 -9.39
N ILE A 703 -34.79 21.38 -10.71
CA ILE A 703 -33.55 21.79 -11.42
C ILE A 703 -33.00 23.10 -10.83
N LYS A 704 -33.86 24.11 -10.67
CA LYS A 704 -33.48 25.40 -10.10
C LYS A 704 -32.97 25.26 -8.65
N LEU A 705 -33.61 24.42 -7.84
CA LEU A 705 -33.20 24.18 -6.46
C LEU A 705 -31.87 23.43 -6.38
N HIS A 706 -31.59 22.45 -7.25
CA HIS A 706 -30.27 21.80 -7.28
C HIS A 706 -29.15 22.76 -7.74
N GLN A 707 -29.46 23.74 -8.59
CA GLN A 707 -28.51 24.83 -8.92
C GLN A 707 -28.27 25.73 -7.70
N GLU A 708 -29.32 26.10 -6.95
CA GLU A 708 -29.19 26.84 -5.69
C GLU A 708 -28.43 26.04 -4.62
N VAL A 709 -28.58 24.71 -4.57
CA VAL A 709 -27.82 23.82 -3.68
C VAL A 709 -26.33 23.85 -4.01
N VAL A 710 -25.93 23.71 -5.29
CA VAL A 710 -24.50 23.79 -5.67
C VAL A 710 -23.94 25.18 -5.40
N SER A 711 -24.61 26.25 -5.86
CA SER A 711 -24.16 27.62 -5.59
C SER A 711 -24.05 27.91 -4.08
N LYS A 712 -24.94 27.35 -3.25
CA LYS A 712 -24.86 27.49 -1.79
C LYS A 712 -23.73 26.66 -1.18
N ALA A 713 -23.40 25.51 -1.77
CA ALA A 713 -22.25 24.71 -1.38
C ALA A 713 -20.93 25.42 -1.74
N ASP A 714 -20.86 26.07 -2.90
CA ASP A 714 -19.69 26.87 -3.33
C ASP A 714 -19.48 28.09 -2.41
N GLU A 715 -20.55 28.81 -2.03
CA GLU A 715 -20.50 29.88 -1.01
C GLU A 715 -19.93 29.39 0.35
N ILE A 716 -20.05 28.10 0.64
CA ILE A 716 -19.56 27.47 1.88
C ILE A 716 -18.14 26.95 1.69
N ALA A 717 -17.82 26.36 0.54
CA ALA A 717 -16.50 25.85 0.17
C ALA A 717 -15.45 26.96 0.07
N GLU A 718 -15.81 28.20 -0.31
CA GLU A 718 -14.89 29.36 -0.19
C GLU A 718 -14.39 29.61 1.26
N SER A 719 -14.97 28.95 2.27
CA SER A 719 -14.55 29.01 3.67
C SER A 719 -14.10 27.68 4.30
N ASN A 720 -14.20 26.55 3.59
CA ASN A 720 -13.94 25.18 4.07
C ASN A 720 -13.29 24.34 2.95
N ASP A 721 -13.25 23.01 3.09
CA ASP A 721 -12.80 22.11 2.03
C ASP A 721 -13.87 21.96 0.90
N ASP A 722 -13.45 21.61 -0.32
CA ASP A 722 -14.28 21.50 -1.54
C ASP A 722 -15.35 20.39 -1.47
N PHE A 723 -15.37 19.63 -0.37
CA PHE A 723 -16.27 18.51 -0.09
C PHE A 723 -17.76 18.82 -0.32
N TYR A 724 -18.23 20.00 0.10
CA TYR A 724 -19.63 20.41 -0.05
C TYR A 724 -20.02 20.56 -1.52
N SER A 725 -19.18 21.24 -2.30
CA SER A 725 -19.38 21.48 -3.73
C SER A 725 -19.34 20.19 -4.52
N TYR A 726 -18.40 19.30 -4.21
CA TYR A 726 -18.35 17.95 -4.79
C TYR A 726 -19.62 17.14 -4.49
N PHE A 727 -20.02 17.07 -3.22
CA PHE A 727 -21.21 16.32 -2.80
C PHE A 727 -22.50 16.86 -3.44
N ALA A 728 -22.70 18.18 -3.37
CA ALA A 728 -23.85 18.88 -3.96
C ALA A 728 -23.91 18.68 -5.48
N SER A 729 -22.75 18.77 -6.15
CA SER A 729 -22.65 18.55 -7.60
C SER A 729 -22.98 17.10 -7.95
N ASN A 730 -22.47 16.11 -7.22
CA ASN A 730 -22.80 14.70 -7.45
C ASN A 730 -24.31 14.43 -7.31
N GLU A 731 -24.97 14.96 -6.28
CA GLU A 731 -26.42 14.84 -6.10
C GLU A 731 -27.21 15.48 -7.27
N ARG A 732 -26.82 16.70 -7.68
CA ARG A 732 -27.36 17.39 -8.86
C ARG A 732 -27.15 16.58 -10.14
N ASN A 733 -25.95 16.05 -10.36
CA ASN A 733 -25.58 15.36 -11.59
C ASN A 733 -26.36 14.03 -11.73
N GLN A 734 -26.51 13.27 -10.64
CA GLN A 734 -27.39 12.09 -10.56
C GLN A 734 -28.85 12.46 -10.91
N TYR A 735 -29.36 13.57 -10.36
CA TYR A 735 -30.71 14.06 -10.69
C TYR A 735 -30.85 14.41 -12.19
N PHE A 736 -29.92 15.20 -12.73
CA PHE A 736 -29.94 15.67 -14.12
C PHE A 736 -29.82 14.51 -15.12
N ALA A 737 -28.99 13.51 -14.84
CA ALA A 737 -28.87 12.30 -15.65
C ALA A 737 -30.19 11.51 -15.68
N SER A 738 -30.83 11.35 -14.52
CA SER A 738 -32.10 10.62 -14.42
C SER A 738 -33.23 11.26 -15.25
N LEU A 739 -33.28 12.60 -15.30
CA LEU A 739 -34.20 13.41 -16.11
C LEU A 739 -33.89 13.39 -17.62
N ARG A 740 -32.76 12.80 -18.05
CA ARG A 740 -32.21 12.86 -19.40
C ARG A 740 -31.96 14.30 -19.88
N LEU A 741 -31.47 15.20 -19.02
CA LEU A 741 -31.16 16.57 -19.43
C LEU A 741 -30.05 16.58 -20.48
N LEU A 742 -30.35 17.11 -21.66
CA LEU A 742 -29.35 17.34 -22.69
C LEU A 742 -28.56 18.63 -22.38
N PRO A 743 -27.31 18.78 -22.86
CA PRO A 743 -26.55 20.03 -22.70
C PRO A 743 -27.34 21.28 -23.16
N ALA A 744 -28.12 21.13 -24.24
CA ALA A 744 -28.98 22.19 -24.77
C ALA A 744 -30.08 22.63 -23.78
N ASP A 745 -30.66 21.71 -23.00
CA ASP A 745 -31.73 22.03 -22.04
C ASP A 745 -31.21 22.91 -20.91
N LEU A 746 -29.97 22.67 -20.47
CA LEU A 746 -29.32 23.43 -19.40
C LEU A 746 -28.88 24.83 -19.88
N THR A 747 -28.31 24.95 -21.08
CA THR A 747 -27.94 26.26 -21.67
C THR A 747 -29.13 27.22 -21.85
N ALA A 748 -30.36 26.70 -21.94
CA ALA A 748 -31.57 27.50 -22.09
C ALA A 748 -32.08 28.12 -20.77
N SER A 749 -31.57 27.69 -19.62
CA SER A 749 -32.13 28.03 -18.29
C SER A 749 -31.55 29.31 -17.63
N ASN A 750 -30.91 30.20 -18.40
CA ASN A 750 -30.20 31.42 -17.96
C ASN A 750 -28.92 31.23 -17.10
N SER A 751 -28.42 30.01 -16.95
CA SER A 751 -27.16 29.65 -16.24
C SER A 751 -26.01 29.28 -17.20
N GLY A 752 -26.13 29.68 -18.47
CA GLY A 752 -25.37 29.11 -19.58
C GLY A 752 -23.85 29.26 -19.55
N ASP A 753 -23.30 30.34 -18.96
CA ASP A 753 -21.83 30.56 -18.93
C ASP A 753 -21.14 29.74 -17.83
N GLU A 754 -21.86 29.37 -16.77
CA GLU A 754 -21.34 28.63 -15.61
C GLU A 754 -21.34 27.12 -15.90
N ILE A 755 -22.46 26.61 -16.41
CA ILE A 755 -22.61 25.21 -16.85
C ILE A 755 -21.70 24.87 -18.04
N ALA A 756 -21.39 25.84 -18.91
CA ALA A 756 -20.52 25.60 -20.06
C ALA A 756 -19.03 25.43 -19.71
N GLY A 757 -18.61 25.75 -18.48
CA GLY A 757 -17.27 25.50 -17.96
C GLY A 757 -17.15 24.26 -17.06
N ASP A 758 -18.27 23.69 -16.60
CA ASP A 758 -18.31 22.57 -15.64
C ASP A 758 -17.99 21.22 -16.32
N LEU A 759 -16.69 20.92 -16.46
CA LEU A 759 -16.21 19.63 -16.94
C LEU A 759 -16.64 18.47 -16.02
N GLY A 760 -16.69 18.70 -14.70
CA GLY A 760 -17.10 17.70 -13.71
C GLY A 760 -18.54 17.24 -13.92
N LEU A 761 -19.46 18.16 -14.19
CA LEU A 761 -20.83 17.86 -14.65
C LEU A 761 -20.82 17.04 -15.92
N ARG A 762 -20.08 17.45 -16.96
CA ARG A 762 -20.09 16.74 -18.25
C ARG A 762 -19.62 15.30 -18.11
N GLN A 763 -18.52 15.06 -17.39
CA GLN A 763 -18.00 13.72 -17.10
C GLN A 763 -19.01 12.91 -16.26
N SER A 764 -19.50 13.49 -15.16
CA SER A 764 -20.52 12.86 -14.31
C SER A 764 -21.76 12.46 -15.09
N MET A 765 -22.22 13.29 -16.04
CA MET A 765 -23.38 12.99 -16.87
C MET A 765 -23.13 11.83 -17.84
N ILE A 766 -21.89 11.63 -18.31
CA ILE A 766 -21.51 10.46 -19.13
C ILE A 766 -21.46 9.19 -18.27
N THR A 767 -20.80 9.24 -17.10
CA THR A 767 -20.72 8.10 -16.16
C THR A 767 -22.09 7.74 -15.57
N GLU A 768 -22.95 8.70 -15.25
CA GLU A 768 -24.33 8.39 -14.85
C GLU A 768 -25.17 7.87 -16.03
N SER A 769 -24.94 8.34 -17.26
CA SER A 769 -25.56 7.73 -18.45
C SER A 769 -25.19 6.26 -18.60
N GLU A 770 -23.98 5.86 -18.21
CA GLU A 770 -23.53 4.47 -18.18
C GLU A 770 -24.27 3.65 -17.12
N ARG A 771 -24.41 4.20 -15.91
CA ARG A 771 -25.24 3.62 -14.85
C ARG A 771 -26.72 3.51 -15.24
N PHE A 772 -27.25 4.41 -16.07
CA PHE A 772 -28.61 4.30 -16.64
C PHE A 772 -28.67 3.49 -17.94
N SER A 773 -27.54 3.08 -18.51
CA SER A 773 -27.37 2.52 -19.86
C SER A 773 -28.06 3.33 -20.97
N ASP A 774 -28.05 4.65 -20.82
CA ASP A 774 -28.63 5.62 -21.74
C ASP A 774 -27.55 6.15 -22.70
N TRP A 775 -27.16 5.32 -23.67
CA TRP A 775 -26.13 5.67 -24.66
C TRP A 775 -26.46 6.96 -25.44
N GLN A 776 -27.75 7.32 -25.59
CA GLN A 776 -28.16 8.55 -26.26
C GLN A 776 -27.78 9.79 -25.45
N LEU A 777 -27.92 9.70 -24.13
CA LEU A 777 -27.51 10.76 -23.20
C LEU A 777 -25.98 10.86 -23.16
N ALA A 778 -25.28 9.71 -23.09
CA ALA A 778 -23.82 9.66 -23.15
C ALA A 778 -23.26 10.27 -24.43
N GLU A 779 -23.78 9.90 -25.61
CA GLU A 779 -23.37 10.50 -26.90
C GLU A 779 -23.62 12.01 -26.95
N ALA A 780 -24.74 12.49 -26.38
CA ALA A 780 -25.08 13.91 -26.38
C ALA A 780 -24.11 14.74 -25.50
N TRP A 781 -23.73 14.23 -24.33
CA TRP A 781 -22.77 14.87 -23.43
C TRP A 781 -21.33 14.74 -23.93
N LEU A 782 -20.94 13.58 -24.45
CA LEU A 782 -19.63 13.38 -25.09
C LEU A 782 -19.45 14.29 -26.31
N ALA A 783 -20.51 14.55 -27.08
CA ALA A 783 -20.48 15.52 -28.18
C ALA A 783 -20.36 16.98 -27.71
N ASP A 784 -20.60 17.28 -26.44
CA ASP A 784 -20.32 18.60 -25.84
C ASP A 784 -18.87 18.68 -25.35
N VAL A 785 -18.39 17.68 -24.60
CA VAL A 785 -16.97 17.54 -24.17
C VAL A 785 -16.02 17.68 -25.37
N GLN A 786 -16.35 17.08 -26.52
CA GLN A 786 -15.53 17.18 -27.74
C GLN A 786 -15.40 18.59 -28.32
N ARG A 787 -16.38 19.48 -28.08
CA ARG A 787 -16.35 20.88 -28.56
C ARG A 787 -15.47 21.75 -27.68
N ASP A 788 -15.33 21.38 -26.41
CA ASP A 788 -14.50 22.08 -25.47
C ASP A 788 -13.03 21.69 -25.67
N SER A 789 -12.23 22.66 -26.14
CA SER A 789 -10.78 22.49 -26.37
C SER A 789 -9.93 22.68 -25.12
N SER A 790 -10.52 23.04 -23.98
CA SER A 790 -9.82 23.16 -22.69
C SER A 790 -9.70 21.82 -21.95
N VAL A 791 -10.56 20.85 -22.28
CA VAL A 791 -10.53 19.49 -21.73
C VAL A 791 -9.24 18.79 -22.15
N ASP A 792 -8.49 18.32 -21.16
CA ASP A 792 -7.26 17.57 -21.33
C ASP A 792 -7.49 16.18 -21.99
N VAL A 793 -6.39 15.52 -22.35
CA VAL A 793 -6.44 14.27 -23.11
C VAL A 793 -6.97 13.10 -22.27
N ALA A 794 -6.59 13.00 -20.99
CA ALA A 794 -7.05 11.94 -20.08
C ALA A 794 -8.55 12.05 -19.78
N SER A 795 -9.02 13.24 -19.41
CA SER A 795 -10.43 13.57 -19.19
C SER A 795 -11.30 13.25 -20.40
N LEU A 796 -10.77 13.51 -21.60
CA LEU A 796 -11.43 13.18 -22.86
C LEU A 796 -11.43 11.66 -23.10
N ALA A 797 -10.30 10.98 -22.91
CA ALA A 797 -10.18 9.53 -23.08
C ALA A 797 -11.14 8.77 -22.17
N ASN A 798 -11.20 9.12 -20.88
CA ASN A 798 -12.15 8.56 -19.91
C ASN A 798 -13.61 8.77 -20.35
N SER A 799 -13.95 9.98 -20.81
CA SER A 799 -15.29 10.28 -21.37
C SER A 799 -15.64 9.43 -22.59
N PHE A 800 -14.64 9.05 -23.39
CA PHE A 800 -14.82 8.12 -24.51
C PHE A 800 -14.96 6.67 -24.04
N THR A 801 -14.15 6.21 -23.08
CA THR A 801 -14.19 4.83 -22.55
C THR A 801 -15.57 4.49 -21.98
N SER A 802 -16.12 5.31 -21.07
CA SER A 802 -17.50 5.09 -20.58
C SER A 802 -18.52 5.02 -21.71
N ALA A 803 -18.46 5.91 -22.71
CA ALA A 803 -19.39 5.87 -23.85
C ALA A 803 -19.22 4.60 -24.73
N VAL A 804 -17.99 4.12 -24.90
CA VAL A 804 -17.68 2.86 -25.59
C VAL A 804 -18.28 1.67 -24.83
N GLU A 805 -18.18 1.65 -23.51
CA GLU A 805 -18.70 0.58 -22.65
C GLU A 805 -20.22 0.46 -22.74
N ILE A 806 -20.98 1.58 -22.78
CA ILE A 806 -22.45 1.51 -22.97
C ILE A 806 -22.82 0.95 -24.34
N HIS A 807 -22.08 1.32 -25.39
CA HIS A 807 -22.29 0.77 -26.73
C HIS A 807 -21.94 -0.72 -26.79
N ALA A 808 -20.88 -1.14 -26.11
CA ALA A 808 -20.50 -2.54 -25.93
C ALA A 808 -21.59 -3.35 -25.19
N GLU A 809 -22.08 -2.86 -24.04
CA GLU A 809 -23.20 -3.47 -23.31
C GLU A 809 -24.46 -3.61 -24.19
N ALA A 810 -24.71 -2.64 -25.07
CA ALA A 810 -25.81 -2.67 -26.02
C ALA A 810 -25.58 -3.57 -27.24
N GLY A 811 -24.43 -4.24 -27.36
CA GLY A 811 -24.05 -5.06 -28.52
C GLY A 811 -23.74 -4.27 -29.79
N ARG A 812 -23.54 -2.96 -29.67
CA ARG A 812 -23.29 -2.01 -30.77
C ARG A 812 -21.78 -1.88 -31.01
N TRP A 813 -21.15 -3.01 -31.30
CA TRP A 813 -19.68 -3.14 -31.38
C TRP A 813 -19.06 -2.24 -32.46
N ASP A 814 -19.69 -2.11 -33.63
CA ASP A 814 -19.20 -1.20 -34.68
C ASP A 814 -19.21 0.27 -34.23
N GLU A 815 -20.24 0.71 -33.52
CA GLU A 815 -20.28 2.05 -32.95
C GLU A 815 -19.29 2.22 -31.78
N ALA A 816 -19.11 1.21 -30.93
CA ALA A 816 -18.09 1.20 -29.88
C ALA A 816 -16.67 1.36 -30.47
N ILE A 817 -16.34 0.60 -31.52
CA ILE A 817 -15.06 0.71 -32.26
C ILE A 817 -14.91 2.12 -32.87
N ALA A 818 -15.97 2.64 -33.50
CA ALA A 818 -15.96 3.98 -34.09
C ALA A 818 -15.82 5.11 -33.05
N LEU A 819 -16.32 4.92 -31.83
CA LEU A 819 -16.10 5.82 -30.70
C LEU A 819 -14.63 5.81 -30.27
N CYS A 820 -14.01 4.64 -30.09
CA CYS A 820 -12.57 4.53 -29.81
C CYS A 820 -11.70 5.23 -30.86
N GLU A 821 -11.94 4.93 -32.14
CA GLU A 821 -11.19 5.54 -33.26
C GLU A 821 -11.35 7.06 -33.30
N ARG A 822 -12.55 7.57 -32.97
CA ARG A 822 -12.82 9.00 -32.87
C ARG A 822 -12.08 9.63 -31.69
N GLY A 823 -12.07 8.97 -30.53
CA GLY A 823 -11.40 9.48 -29.33
C GLY A 823 -9.88 9.53 -29.47
N LEU A 824 -9.27 8.42 -29.88
CA LEU A 824 -7.82 8.33 -30.17
C LEU A 824 -7.41 9.42 -31.16
N LYS A 825 -8.15 9.56 -32.27
CA LYS A 825 -7.88 10.61 -33.26
C LYS A 825 -8.01 12.02 -32.70
N ILE A 826 -8.96 12.31 -31.81
CA ILE A 826 -9.07 13.65 -31.22
C ILE A 826 -7.90 13.90 -30.25
N ALA A 827 -7.51 12.89 -29.46
CA ALA A 827 -6.34 12.97 -28.58
C ALA A 827 -5.05 13.24 -29.37
N GLU A 828 -4.76 12.47 -30.43
CA GLU A 828 -3.63 12.68 -31.35
C GLU A 828 -3.58 14.13 -31.91
N ASN A 829 -4.75 14.76 -32.14
CA ASN A 829 -4.83 16.13 -32.64
C ASN A 829 -4.76 17.20 -31.53
N ARG A 830 -4.92 16.83 -30.26
CA ARG A 830 -4.78 17.71 -29.08
C ARG A 830 -3.39 17.63 -28.44
N GLN A 831 -2.65 16.54 -28.68
CA GLN A 831 -1.36 16.27 -28.04
C GLN A 831 -0.29 17.34 -28.38
N SER A 832 0.15 18.04 -27.35
CA SER A 832 1.49 18.59 -27.24
C SER A 832 2.13 17.97 -26.00
N ASP A 833 2.99 16.97 -26.22
CA ASP A 833 3.87 16.35 -25.21
C ASP A 833 3.16 15.72 -23.98
N SER A 834 1.94 15.15 -24.11
CA SER A 834 1.30 14.37 -23.04
C SER A 834 1.63 12.87 -23.12
N ASP A 835 1.70 12.21 -21.97
CA ASP A 835 2.08 10.80 -21.83
C ASP A 835 1.14 9.83 -22.56
N ASN A 836 1.69 8.69 -23.02
CA ASN A 836 0.92 7.68 -23.76
C ASN A 836 -0.12 6.95 -22.90
N ASN A 837 0.11 6.87 -21.59
CA ASN A 837 -0.67 6.06 -20.65
C ASN A 837 -2.15 6.49 -20.60
N ASP A 838 -2.45 7.78 -20.82
CA ASP A 838 -3.82 8.32 -20.88
C ASP A 838 -4.67 7.69 -21.99
N LEU A 839 -4.05 7.11 -23.02
CA LEU A 839 -4.73 6.53 -24.18
C LEU A 839 -4.80 5.01 -24.16
N SER A 840 -4.04 4.32 -23.29
CA SER A 840 -4.02 2.86 -23.27
C SER A 840 -5.38 2.28 -22.90
N SER A 841 -6.11 2.87 -21.95
CA SER A 841 -7.50 2.52 -21.62
C SER A 841 -8.42 2.53 -22.86
N LEU A 842 -8.30 3.54 -23.73
CA LEU A 842 -9.15 3.66 -24.92
C LEU A 842 -8.70 2.71 -26.05
N GLN A 843 -7.40 2.41 -26.15
CA GLN A 843 -6.88 1.37 -27.04
C GLN A 843 -7.32 -0.04 -26.59
N ASN A 844 -7.27 -0.31 -25.29
CA ASN A 844 -7.71 -1.56 -24.67
C ASN A 844 -9.22 -1.79 -24.91
N ALA A 845 -10.04 -0.75 -24.69
CA ALA A 845 -11.47 -0.80 -25.03
C ALA A 845 -11.72 -1.07 -26.52
N ARG A 846 -10.91 -0.49 -27.43
CA ARG A 846 -10.98 -0.76 -28.87
C ARG A 846 -10.66 -2.21 -29.21
N ILE A 847 -9.61 -2.77 -28.60
CA ILE A 847 -9.19 -4.16 -28.81
C ILE A 847 -10.30 -5.11 -28.33
N LEU A 848 -10.82 -4.90 -27.12
CA LEU A 848 -11.92 -5.73 -26.58
C LEU A 848 -13.18 -5.63 -27.46
N ALA A 849 -13.52 -4.45 -27.97
CA ALA A 849 -14.63 -4.27 -28.90
C ALA A 849 -14.40 -4.95 -30.27
N LEU A 850 -13.16 -4.95 -30.79
CA LEU A 850 -12.79 -5.68 -32.01
C LEU A 850 -12.86 -7.21 -31.82
N LEU A 851 -12.38 -7.72 -30.69
CA LEU A 851 -12.47 -9.14 -30.34
C LEU A 851 -13.94 -9.58 -30.19
N ALA A 852 -14.76 -8.79 -29.51
CA ALA A 852 -16.20 -9.02 -29.37
C ALA A 852 -16.98 -8.90 -30.70
N ALA A 853 -16.44 -8.18 -31.69
CA ALA A 853 -16.98 -8.08 -33.05
C ALA A 853 -16.44 -9.16 -34.02
N GLU A 854 -15.70 -10.15 -33.53
CA GLU A 854 -15.01 -11.18 -34.34
C GLU A 854 -13.99 -10.61 -35.37
N ARG A 855 -13.51 -9.36 -35.17
CA ARG A 855 -12.55 -8.67 -36.05
C ARG A 855 -11.10 -8.99 -35.65
N PHE A 856 -10.79 -10.28 -35.55
CA PHE A 856 -9.54 -10.79 -34.97
C PHE A 856 -8.27 -10.29 -35.67
N ASP A 857 -8.25 -10.20 -37.01
CA ASP A 857 -7.11 -9.68 -37.77
C ASP A 857 -6.73 -8.24 -37.37
N GLU A 858 -7.74 -7.38 -37.15
CA GLU A 858 -7.55 -5.99 -36.75
C GLU A 858 -7.14 -5.88 -35.28
N ALA A 859 -7.72 -6.71 -34.40
CA ALA A 859 -7.29 -6.80 -33.00
C ALA A 859 -5.83 -7.26 -32.90
N ARG A 860 -5.42 -8.32 -33.61
CA ARG A 860 -4.03 -8.80 -33.66
C ARG A 860 -3.07 -7.72 -34.19
N GLN A 861 -3.49 -6.94 -35.20
CA GLN A 861 -2.68 -5.83 -35.70
C GLN A 861 -2.43 -4.75 -34.64
N LEU A 862 -3.39 -4.46 -33.76
CA LEU A 862 -3.23 -3.50 -32.65
C LEU A 862 -2.44 -4.09 -31.48
N LEU A 863 -2.71 -5.35 -31.12
CA LEU A 863 -1.99 -6.08 -30.07
C LEU A 863 -0.48 -6.11 -30.37
N ALA A 864 -0.09 -6.43 -31.60
CA ALA A 864 1.32 -6.41 -32.05
C ALA A 864 1.93 -4.98 -32.20
N GLN A 865 1.16 -3.92 -31.94
CA GLN A 865 1.63 -2.54 -31.84
C GLN A 865 1.62 -2.01 -30.40
N SER A 866 0.93 -2.69 -29.48
CA SER A 866 0.91 -2.35 -28.06
C SER A 866 2.19 -2.84 -27.39
N SER A 867 2.88 -1.96 -26.67
CA SER A 867 3.91 -2.36 -25.70
C SER A 867 3.32 -2.68 -24.33
N GLU A 868 2.04 -2.39 -24.10
CA GLU A 868 1.36 -2.63 -22.82
C GLU A 868 0.41 -3.84 -22.92
N PRO A 869 0.32 -4.67 -21.87
CA PRO A 869 -0.69 -5.73 -21.79
C PRO A 869 -2.10 -5.12 -21.67
N VAL A 870 -3.08 -5.74 -22.32
CA VAL A 870 -4.47 -5.25 -22.33
C VAL A 870 -5.14 -5.55 -20.99
N GLY A 871 -5.19 -4.53 -20.14
CA GLY A 871 -5.74 -4.57 -18.77
C GLY A 871 -4.74 -5.12 -17.73
N TYR A 872 -4.99 -4.84 -16.46
CA TYR A 872 -4.17 -5.28 -15.33
C TYR A 872 -3.98 -6.81 -15.33
N ALA A 873 -2.81 -7.27 -15.76
CA ALA A 873 -2.34 -8.65 -15.62
C ALA A 873 -1.11 -8.66 -14.72
N SER A 874 -1.02 -9.65 -13.84
CA SER A 874 0.16 -9.91 -13.01
C SER A 874 1.29 -10.64 -13.76
N ILE A 875 1.04 -11.09 -15.00
CA ILE A 875 1.97 -11.91 -15.81
C ILE A 875 2.18 -11.33 -17.20
N ASP A 876 3.41 -11.47 -17.71
CA ASP A 876 3.90 -10.96 -19.00
C ASP A 876 3.45 -11.87 -20.17
N VAL A 877 2.13 -11.98 -20.32
CA VAL A 877 1.51 -12.79 -21.36
C VAL A 877 1.41 -11.97 -22.65
N PRO A 878 1.99 -12.44 -23.78
CA PRO A 878 1.88 -11.78 -25.08
C PRO A 878 0.43 -11.41 -25.42
N ALA A 879 0.21 -10.12 -25.67
CA ALA A 879 -1.14 -9.57 -25.76
C ALA A 879 -1.95 -10.22 -26.91
N GLU A 880 -1.28 -10.69 -27.97
CA GLU A 880 -1.86 -11.42 -29.09
C GLU A 880 -2.64 -12.68 -28.67
N LEU A 881 -2.32 -13.29 -27.54
CA LEU A 881 -2.99 -14.49 -27.02
C LEU A 881 -4.45 -14.22 -26.60
N LEU A 882 -4.83 -12.95 -26.42
CA LEU A 882 -6.23 -12.55 -26.27
C LEU A 882 -7.03 -12.77 -27.56
N ALA A 883 -6.40 -12.60 -28.72
CA ALA A 883 -7.02 -12.91 -30.00
C ALA A 883 -7.10 -14.43 -30.23
N ASP A 884 -6.08 -15.19 -29.83
CA ASP A 884 -6.15 -16.67 -29.87
C ASP A 884 -7.22 -17.23 -28.93
N LEU A 885 -7.38 -16.65 -27.74
CA LEU A 885 -8.47 -16.96 -26.81
C LEU A 885 -9.85 -16.64 -27.43
N ALA A 886 -10.02 -15.46 -28.01
CA ALA A 886 -11.27 -15.03 -28.63
C ALA A 886 -11.66 -15.86 -29.87
N GLU A 887 -10.67 -16.19 -30.72
CA GLU A 887 -10.83 -17.01 -31.93
C GLU A 887 -11.04 -18.50 -31.61
N GLY A 888 -10.75 -18.93 -30.37
CA GLY A 888 -10.84 -20.34 -29.96
C GLY A 888 -9.64 -21.19 -30.36
N ASN A 889 -8.50 -20.57 -30.63
CA ASN A 889 -7.23 -21.25 -30.88
C ASN A 889 -6.55 -21.71 -29.57
N LEU A 890 -7.31 -22.38 -28.69
CA LEU A 890 -6.83 -22.75 -27.34
C LEU A 890 -5.64 -23.71 -27.35
N SER A 891 -5.34 -24.36 -28.49
CA SER A 891 -4.24 -25.31 -28.61
C SER A 891 -2.84 -24.68 -28.59
N VAL A 892 -2.71 -23.37 -28.83
CA VAL A 892 -1.41 -22.66 -28.70
C VAL A 892 -1.15 -22.16 -27.28
N LEU A 893 -2.20 -21.88 -26.50
CA LEU A 893 -2.07 -21.25 -25.18
C LEU A 893 -1.15 -22.00 -24.21
N PRO A 894 -1.18 -23.36 -24.08
CA PRO A 894 -0.29 -24.08 -23.18
C PRO A 894 1.20 -24.02 -23.56
N GLU A 895 1.56 -23.72 -24.81
CA GLU A 895 2.97 -23.53 -25.20
C GLU A 895 3.49 -22.17 -24.71
N HIS A 896 2.63 -21.15 -24.69
CA HIS A 896 2.96 -19.81 -24.20
C HIS A 896 2.92 -19.72 -22.67
N PHE A 897 1.96 -20.39 -22.02
CA PHE A 897 1.84 -20.46 -20.56
C PHE A 897 2.77 -21.51 -19.92
N ALA A 898 3.76 -22.04 -20.64
CA ALA A 898 4.65 -23.09 -20.14
C ALA A 898 5.69 -22.59 -19.12
N THR A 899 5.90 -21.26 -19.04
CA THR A 899 6.83 -20.59 -18.12
C THR A 899 6.14 -19.93 -16.92
N GLU A 900 4.85 -19.69 -17.00
CA GLU A 900 4.06 -18.93 -16.02
C GLU A 900 3.52 -19.84 -14.91
N LYS A 901 3.22 -19.29 -13.72
CA LYS A 901 2.63 -20.10 -12.65
C LYS A 901 1.17 -20.47 -12.97
N PRO A 902 0.69 -21.69 -12.64
CA PRO A 902 -0.63 -22.13 -13.08
C PRO A 902 -1.81 -21.33 -12.51
N ASP A 903 -1.67 -20.81 -11.29
CA ASP A 903 -2.63 -19.96 -10.60
C ASP A 903 -2.69 -18.54 -11.20
N GLU A 904 -1.54 -17.95 -11.53
CA GLU A 904 -1.45 -16.68 -12.24
C GLU A 904 -2.11 -16.76 -13.63
N VAL A 905 -1.92 -17.88 -14.35
CA VAL A 905 -2.58 -18.16 -15.64
C VAL A 905 -4.09 -18.37 -15.47
N ALA A 906 -4.52 -19.10 -14.42
CA ALA A 906 -5.94 -19.27 -14.11
C ALA A 906 -6.61 -17.91 -13.81
N ASN A 907 -5.99 -17.08 -12.98
CA ASN A 907 -6.41 -15.72 -12.67
C ASN A 907 -6.48 -14.84 -13.92
N TRP A 908 -5.49 -14.94 -14.82
CA TRP A 908 -5.50 -14.25 -16.12
C TRP A 908 -6.73 -14.64 -16.96
N LEU A 909 -7.02 -15.95 -17.06
CA LEU A 909 -8.15 -16.49 -17.85
C LEU A 909 -9.53 -16.07 -17.30
N ILE A 910 -9.69 -15.96 -15.97
CA ILE A 910 -10.97 -15.61 -15.32
C ILE A 910 -11.15 -14.12 -14.98
N SER A 911 -10.17 -13.27 -15.31
CA SER A 911 -10.29 -11.81 -15.16
C SER A 911 -11.48 -11.23 -15.95
N ALA A 912 -12.16 -10.21 -15.42
CA ALA A 912 -13.47 -9.75 -15.90
C ALA A 912 -13.60 -9.51 -17.43
N PRO A 913 -12.66 -8.85 -18.14
CA PRO A 913 -12.77 -8.67 -19.60
C PRO A 913 -12.44 -9.93 -20.41
N ARG A 914 -11.68 -10.88 -19.84
CA ARG A 914 -11.21 -12.10 -20.52
C ARG A 914 -12.12 -13.30 -20.27
N ARG A 915 -12.78 -13.36 -19.10
CA ARG A 915 -13.74 -14.42 -18.71
C ARG A 915 -14.81 -14.63 -19.77
N ARG A 916 -15.37 -13.56 -20.33
CA ARG A 916 -16.30 -13.61 -21.47
C ARG A 916 -15.73 -14.42 -22.64
N LEU A 917 -14.53 -14.06 -23.09
CA LEU A 917 -13.88 -14.72 -24.23
C LEU A 917 -13.59 -16.19 -23.91
N PHE A 918 -13.14 -16.48 -22.69
CA PHE A 918 -12.88 -17.83 -22.21
C PHE A 918 -14.16 -18.70 -22.13
N GLU A 919 -15.27 -18.17 -21.60
CA GLU A 919 -16.54 -18.89 -21.48
C GLU A 919 -17.19 -19.22 -22.82
N LEU A 920 -17.05 -18.34 -23.83
CA LEU A 920 -17.47 -18.64 -25.20
C LEU A 920 -16.76 -19.89 -25.75
N GLN A 921 -15.54 -20.17 -25.29
CA GLN A 921 -14.75 -21.34 -25.69
C GLN A 921 -15.02 -22.59 -24.83
N SER A 922 -15.97 -22.58 -23.89
CA SER A 922 -16.27 -23.73 -23.01
C SER A 922 -16.75 -25.01 -23.72
N ASN A 923 -17.09 -24.93 -25.02
CA ASN A 923 -17.42 -26.09 -25.88
C ASN A 923 -16.26 -26.52 -26.81
N ASN A 924 -15.10 -25.86 -26.72
CA ASN A 924 -13.95 -26.12 -27.59
C ASN A 924 -13.25 -27.43 -27.18
N PRO A 925 -12.91 -28.35 -28.10
CA PRO A 925 -12.25 -29.62 -27.75
C PRO A 925 -10.91 -29.49 -27.02
N HIS A 926 -10.24 -28.34 -27.10
CA HIS A 926 -8.99 -28.06 -26.40
C HIS A 926 -9.17 -27.39 -25.03
N PHE A 927 -10.40 -26.98 -24.68
CA PHE A 927 -10.73 -26.33 -23.41
C PHE A 927 -10.41 -27.23 -22.21
N ASP A 928 -10.80 -28.51 -22.31
CA ASP A 928 -10.49 -29.55 -21.33
C ASP A 928 -8.98 -29.69 -21.06
N THR A 929 -8.15 -29.64 -22.11
CA THR A 929 -6.69 -29.72 -22.00
C THR A 929 -6.11 -28.49 -21.31
N LEU A 930 -6.70 -27.31 -21.55
CA LEU A 930 -6.29 -26.07 -20.91
C LEU A 930 -6.64 -26.08 -19.41
N LEU A 931 -7.84 -26.54 -19.02
CA LEU A 931 -8.23 -26.72 -17.62
C LEU A 931 -7.40 -27.79 -16.88
N GLU A 932 -6.95 -28.83 -17.57
CA GLU A 932 -6.09 -29.87 -17.00
C GLU A 932 -4.67 -29.37 -16.72
N ALA A 933 -4.18 -28.40 -17.50
CA ALA A 933 -2.90 -27.73 -17.29
C ALA A 933 -2.99 -26.58 -16.26
N TYR A 934 -4.08 -25.81 -16.29
CA TYR A 934 -4.30 -24.60 -15.51
C TYR A 934 -5.62 -24.74 -14.73
N PRO A 935 -5.61 -25.39 -13.55
CA PRO A 935 -6.82 -25.67 -12.78
C PRO A 935 -7.43 -24.38 -12.23
N MET A 936 -8.71 -24.15 -12.53
CA MET A 936 -9.41 -22.93 -12.15
C MET A 936 -9.69 -22.87 -10.65
N THR A 937 -9.44 -21.72 -10.03
CA THR A 937 -9.84 -21.45 -8.64
C THR A 937 -11.33 -21.17 -8.56
N ILE A 938 -12.03 -21.95 -7.73
CA ILE A 938 -13.45 -21.76 -7.40
C ILE A 938 -13.52 -20.75 -6.27
N GLY A 939 -14.24 -19.65 -6.51
CA GLY A 939 -14.43 -18.57 -5.56
C GLY A 939 -15.68 -17.77 -5.89
N TYR A 940 -15.54 -16.46 -6.06
CA TYR A 940 -16.64 -15.55 -6.39
C TYR A 940 -16.82 -15.38 -7.91
N HIS A 941 -17.94 -15.85 -8.46
CA HIS A 941 -18.39 -15.55 -9.81
C HIS A 941 -19.23 -14.28 -9.82
N GLY A 942 -18.59 -13.14 -10.11
CA GLY A 942 -19.31 -11.89 -10.37
C GLY A 942 -20.24 -12.00 -11.59
N ALA A 943 -21.54 -11.81 -11.36
CA ALA A 943 -22.55 -11.76 -12.40
C ALA A 943 -22.36 -10.53 -13.31
N GLN A 944 -22.84 -10.59 -14.55
CA GLN A 944 -22.81 -9.42 -15.43
C GLN A 944 -23.78 -8.33 -14.95
N GLN A 945 -24.95 -8.71 -14.44
CA GLN A 945 -25.89 -7.84 -13.70
C GLN A 945 -26.73 -8.63 -12.70
N THR A 946 -27.18 -7.95 -11.64
CA THR A 946 -28.01 -8.55 -10.58
C THR A 946 -29.13 -7.60 -10.12
N LEU A 947 -30.35 -8.13 -10.02
CA LEU A 947 -31.52 -7.48 -9.39
C LEU A 947 -32.03 -8.32 -8.22
N ARG A 948 -32.60 -7.65 -7.22
CA ARG A 948 -33.28 -8.29 -6.08
C ARG A 948 -34.77 -7.95 -6.10
N ILE A 949 -35.62 -8.91 -5.78
CA ILE A 949 -37.07 -8.75 -5.68
C ILE A 949 -37.46 -9.08 -4.25
N VAL A 950 -38.02 -8.12 -3.52
CA VAL A 950 -38.49 -8.31 -2.15
C VAL A 950 -39.97 -8.66 -2.20
N VAL A 951 -40.32 -9.84 -1.67
CA VAL A 951 -41.69 -10.36 -1.67
C VAL A 951 -42.19 -10.53 -0.24
N ASN A 952 -43.40 -10.04 0.04
CA ASN A 952 -44.05 -10.27 1.33
C ASN A 952 -44.47 -11.76 1.43
N ALA A 953 -43.76 -12.52 2.27
CA ALA A 953 -43.98 -13.96 2.43
C ALA A 953 -45.33 -14.31 3.10
N ASN A 954 -45.95 -13.35 3.79
CA ASN A 954 -47.26 -13.51 4.45
C ASN A 954 -48.43 -13.30 3.47
N LEU A 955 -48.25 -12.53 2.40
CA LEU A 955 -49.29 -12.25 1.40
C LEU A 955 -49.49 -13.39 0.39
N THR A 956 -48.44 -14.14 0.10
CA THR A 956 -48.48 -15.17 -0.94
C THR A 956 -49.21 -16.43 -0.48
N LYS A 957 -50.25 -16.85 -1.22
CA LYS A 957 -50.76 -18.24 -1.20
C LYS A 957 -49.88 -19.24 -1.96
N LEU A 958 -48.77 -18.75 -2.51
CA LEU A 958 -47.77 -19.44 -3.32
C LEU A 958 -46.42 -19.02 -2.76
N GLN A 959 -45.91 -19.75 -1.77
CA GLN A 959 -44.63 -19.36 -1.17
C GLN A 959 -43.53 -19.54 -2.22
N TRP A 960 -42.51 -18.68 -2.29
CA TRP A 960 -41.59 -18.72 -3.45
C TRP A 960 -40.72 -19.97 -3.50
N HIS A 961 -40.46 -20.62 -2.37
CA HIS A 961 -39.87 -21.95 -2.31
C HIS A 961 -40.78 -23.07 -2.85
N GLU A 962 -42.08 -22.81 -3.06
CA GLU A 962 -43.00 -23.70 -3.78
C GLU A 962 -43.05 -23.40 -5.30
N TRP A 963 -42.31 -22.38 -5.80
CA TRP A 963 -42.07 -22.19 -7.23
C TRP A 963 -41.09 -23.23 -7.78
N GLY A 964 -41.51 -24.49 -7.77
CA GLY A 964 -40.77 -25.56 -8.42
C GLY A 964 -40.53 -25.25 -9.91
N THR A 965 -39.49 -25.86 -10.46
CA THR A 965 -38.91 -25.72 -11.82
C THR A 965 -39.89 -25.29 -12.92
N LYS A 966 -41.11 -25.85 -12.96
CA LYS A 966 -42.14 -25.59 -13.97
C LYS A 966 -42.70 -24.17 -13.96
N ASN A 967 -42.82 -23.54 -12.78
CA ASN A 967 -43.39 -22.19 -12.66
C ASN A 967 -42.38 -21.16 -13.19
N LEU A 968 -41.13 -21.25 -12.74
CA LEU A 968 -40.01 -20.46 -13.27
C LEU A 968 -39.85 -20.69 -14.79
N GLN A 969 -39.81 -21.95 -15.24
CA GLN A 969 -39.74 -22.29 -16.66
C GLN A 969 -40.86 -21.62 -17.47
N SER A 970 -42.11 -21.66 -17.00
CA SER A 970 -43.23 -21.04 -17.69
C SER A 970 -43.17 -19.51 -17.68
N ALA A 971 -42.76 -18.90 -16.57
CA ALA A 971 -42.66 -17.44 -16.44
C ALA A 971 -41.57 -16.87 -17.35
N PHE A 972 -40.35 -17.43 -17.28
CA PHE A 972 -39.22 -16.98 -18.10
C PHE A 972 -39.44 -17.30 -19.58
N SER A 973 -40.00 -18.47 -19.94
CA SER A 973 -40.31 -18.79 -21.34
C SER A 973 -41.36 -17.84 -21.94
N GLN A 974 -42.34 -17.40 -21.14
CA GLN A 974 -43.32 -16.40 -21.58
C GLN A 974 -42.68 -15.01 -21.70
N SER A 975 -41.76 -14.65 -20.81
CA SER A 975 -41.09 -13.35 -20.79
C SER A 975 -40.13 -13.16 -21.97
N LEU A 976 -39.23 -14.13 -22.17
CA LEU A 976 -38.16 -14.08 -23.17
C LEU A 976 -38.67 -14.50 -24.57
N GLY A 977 -39.87 -15.08 -24.66
CA GLY A 977 -40.48 -15.47 -25.94
C GLY A 977 -39.93 -16.76 -26.55
N GLU A 978 -39.13 -17.51 -25.80
CA GLU A 978 -38.44 -18.73 -26.22
C GLU A 978 -38.50 -19.84 -25.15
N SER A 979 -38.00 -21.04 -25.43
CA SER A 979 -38.01 -22.13 -24.44
C SER A 979 -36.84 -22.03 -23.47
N VAL A 980 -37.13 -21.96 -22.18
CA VAL A 980 -36.12 -21.95 -21.11
C VAL A 980 -35.98 -23.34 -20.49
N GLN A 981 -34.76 -23.78 -20.23
CA GLN A 981 -34.44 -24.92 -19.37
C GLN A 981 -34.15 -24.39 -17.96
N VAL A 982 -34.61 -25.11 -16.93
CA VAL A 982 -34.39 -24.72 -15.53
C VAL A 982 -33.85 -25.94 -14.78
N ARG A 983 -32.69 -25.79 -14.12
CA ARG A 983 -32.05 -26.79 -13.26
C ARG A 983 -32.04 -26.24 -11.84
N GLU A 984 -32.58 -27.01 -10.90
CA GLU A 984 -32.48 -26.74 -9.47
C GLU A 984 -31.03 -26.89 -9.01
N LEU A 985 -30.60 -25.99 -8.14
CA LEU A 985 -29.25 -25.97 -7.54
C LEU A 985 -29.32 -26.64 -6.17
N ASP A 986 -28.31 -27.45 -5.86
CA ASP A 986 -28.12 -27.96 -4.51
C ASP A 986 -27.69 -26.77 -3.63
N ASN A 987 -28.52 -26.42 -2.64
CA ASN A 987 -28.37 -25.22 -1.79
C ASN A 987 -28.51 -25.59 -0.30
N PHE A 988 -28.20 -24.64 0.58
CA PHE A 988 -28.53 -24.74 2.01
C PHE A 988 -30.03 -24.87 2.25
N ALA A 989 -30.42 -25.50 3.37
CA ALA A 989 -31.81 -25.91 3.64
C ALA A 989 -32.85 -24.75 3.69
N ASP A 990 -32.40 -23.51 3.86
CA ASP A 990 -33.19 -22.27 3.88
C ASP A 990 -33.18 -21.50 2.54
N LYS A 991 -32.30 -21.88 1.60
CA LYS A 991 -32.15 -21.24 0.29
C LYS A 991 -32.64 -22.17 -0.81
N SER A 992 -33.40 -21.65 -1.76
CA SER A 992 -33.72 -22.37 -3.00
C SER A 992 -33.02 -21.69 -4.17
N GLY A 993 -32.40 -22.47 -5.06
CA GLY A 993 -31.63 -21.95 -6.18
C GLY A 993 -32.02 -22.63 -7.48
N TRP A 994 -32.00 -21.87 -8.57
CA TRP A 994 -32.20 -22.41 -9.92
C TRP A 994 -31.28 -21.70 -10.90
N SER A 995 -30.62 -22.48 -11.74
CA SER A 995 -30.04 -21.98 -12.98
C SER A 995 -31.09 -22.07 -14.09
N LEU A 996 -31.06 -21.08 -14.98
CA LEU A 996 -31.90 -21.01 -16.16
C LEU A 996 -31.00 -20.88 -17.38
N THR A 997 -31.36 -21.55 -18.47
CA THR A 997 -30.66 -21.43 -19.75
C THR A 997 -31.67 -21.41 -20.88
N THR A 998 -31.59 -20.40 -21.74
CA THR A 998 -32.53 -20.21 -22.85
C THR A 998 -32.15 -21.08 -24.06
N GLN A 999 -32.89 -20.96 -25.17
CA GLN A 999 -32.53 -21.58 -26.45
C GLN A 999 -31.51 -20.73 -27.21
N SER A 1000 -31.51 -19.40 -27.02
CA SER A 1000 -30.50 -18.45 -27.54
C SER A 1000 -29.12 -18.69 -26.92
N GLY A 1001 -29.05 -19.17 -25.68
CA GLY A 1001 -27.81 -19.40 -24.94
C GLY A 1001 -27.59 -18.44 -23.77
N ASP A 1002 -28.57 -17.60 -23.43
CA ASP A 1002 -28.57 -16.79 -22.20
C ASP A 1002 -28.56 -17.70 -20.97
N SER A 1003 -27.85 -17.29 -19.91
CA SER A 1003 -27.79 -17.98 -18.62
C SER A 1003 -28.10 -17.03 -17.46
N PHE A 1004 -29.02 -17.46 -16.59
CA PHE A 1004 -29.39 -16.74 -15.38
C PHE A 1004 -29.30 -17.66 -14.17
N VAL A 1005 -29.12 -17.09 -12.97
CA VAL A 1005 -29.37 -17.76 -11.71
C VAL A 1005 -30.40 -16.99 -10.90
N VAL A 1006 -31.36 -17.72 -10.35
CA VAL A 1006 -32.37 -17.26 -9.40
C VAL A 1006 -32.11 -17.93 -8.06
N GLY A 1007 -31.77 -17.16 -7.05
CA GLY A 1007 -31.77 -17.60 -5.65
C GLY A 1007 -32.94 -16.98 -4.90
N VAL A 1008 -33.56 -17.76 -4.01
CA VAL A 1008 -34.54 -17.29 -3.04
C VAL A 1008 -33.95 -17.53 -1.66
N SER A 1009 -33.67 -16.46 -0.93
CA SER A 1009 -33.35 -16.48 0.49
C SER A 1009 -34.54 -15.93 1.29
N ARG A 1010 -34.69 -16.38 2.53
CA ARG A 1010 -35.65 -15.78 3.46
C ARG A 1010 -34.92 -14.87 4.43
N ILE A 1011 -35.31 -13.60 4.47
CA ILE A 1011 -34.83 -12.65 5.48
C ILE A 1011 -35.94 -12.32 6.46
N ALA A 1012 -35.56 -12.15 7.73
CA ALA A 1012 -36.35 -11.39 8.69
C ALA A 1012 -35.77 -9.98 8.71
N ALA A 1013 -36.52 -9.00 8.22
CA ALA A 1013 -36.14 -7.60 8.34
C ALA A 1013 -36.88 -6.97 9.52
N SER A 1014 -36.24 -6.03 10.20
CA SER A 1014 -36.89 -5.19 11.19
C SER A 1014 -37.87 -4.23 10.48
N ALA A 1015 -38.87 -3.74 11.21
CA ALA A 1015 -39.81 -2.77 10.63
C ALA A 1015 -39.17 -1.40 10.34
N SER A 1016 -38.03 -1.11 10.95
CA SER A 1016 -37.21 0.09 10.72
C SER A 1016 -36.56 0.06 9.34
N ASP A 1017 -35.98 -1.08 8.95
CA ASP A 1017 -35.17 -1.19 7.72
C ASP A 1017 -35.98 -0.88 6.44
N LEU A 1018 -37.28 -1.15 6.48
CA LEU A 1018 -38.20 -0.99 5.35
C LEU A 1018 -39.33 0.00 5.63
N ARG A 1019 -39.18 0.89 6.61
CA ARG A 1019 -40.26 1.73 7.17
C ARG A 1019 -41.08 2.48 6.12
N GLY A 1020 -40.43 3.16 5.17
CA GLY A 1020 -41.10 3.88 4.08
C GLY A 1020 -41.91 2.98 3.14
N VAL A 1021 -41.46 1.74 2.95
CA VAL A 1021 -42.12 0.71 2.13
C VAL A 1021 -43.23 -0.02 2.90
N ILE A 1022 -43.05 -0.20 4.21
CA ILE A 1022 -44.01 -0.86 5.11
C ILE A 1022 -45.20 0.04 5.41
N ASP A 1023 -45.00 1.34 5.63
CA ASP A 1023 -46.07 2.25 6.06
C ASP A 1023 -47.21 2.37 5.03
N GLN A 1024 -46.91 2.19 3.73
CA GLN A 1024 -47.94 2.11 2.67
C GLN A 1024 -48.80 0.84 2.73
N ARG A 1025 -48.32 -0.24 3.39
CA ARG A 1025 -48.97 -1.56 3.50
C ARG A 1025 -49.12 -2.07 4.95
N ALA A 1026 -49.10 -1.17 5.93
CA ALA A 1026 -49.03 -1.44 7.39
C ALA A 1026 -50.18 -2.27 8.02
N GLY A 1027 -51.14 -2.77 7.25
CA GLY A 1027 -52.25 -3.60 7.74
C GLY A 1027 -51.87 -5.05 8.09
N GLU A 1028 -50.66 -5.50 7.72
CA GLU A 1028 -50.30 -6.92 7.57
C GLU A 1028 -49.16 -7.36 8.51
N TYR A 1029 -48.92 -6.56 9.55
CA TYR A 1029 -47.81 -6.68 10.49
C TYR A 1029 -48.01 -7.77 11.56
N ASP A 1030 -46.98 -8.57 11.83
CA ASP A 1030 -46.91 -9.38 13.06
C ASP A 1030 -46.54 -8.48 14.25
N ARG A 1031 -47.55 -8.18 15.06
CA ARG A 1031 -47.42 -7.33 16.25
C ARG A 1031 -46.73 -8.01 17.43
N GLU A 1032 -46.57 -9.33 17.42
CA GLU A 1032 -45.90 -10.04 18.54
C GLU A 1032 -44.38 -10.08 18.36
N THR A 1033 -43.88 -10.20 17.11
CA THR A 1033 -42.44 -10.35 16.83
C THR A 1033 -41.74 -9.07 16.35
N ASN A 1034 -42.49 -8.01 16.04
CA ASN A 1034 -41.97 -6.75 15.50
C ASN A 1034 -41.09 -6.90 14.23
N THR A 1035 -41.32 -7.97 13.46
CA THR A 1035 -40.55 -8.32 12.25
C THR A 1035 -41.48 -8.66 11.11
N ILE A 1036 -41.03 -8.42 9.88
CA ILE A 1036 -41.71 -8.93 8.68
C ILE A 1036 -40.77 -9.90 7.98
N ARG A 1037 -41.32 -11.06 7.60
CA ARG A 1037 -40.60 -12.07 6.81
C ARG A 1037 -40.76 -11.76 5.33
N PHE A 1038 -39.64 -11.56 4.66
CA PHE A 1038 -39.58 -11.38 3.23
C PHE A 1038 -38.86 -12.57 2.60
N ASP A 1039 -39.38 -13.08 1.50
CA ASP A 1039 -38.60 -13.91 0.59
C ASP A 1039 -37.90 -12.93 -0.37
N VAL A 1040 -36.57 -12.92 -0.41
CA VAL A 1040 -35.76 -12.11 -1.34
C VAL A 1040 -35.33 -12.99 -2.50
N VAL A 1041 -35.78 -12.64 -3.69
CA VAL A 1041 -35.41 -13.31 -4.94
C VAL A 1041 -34.26 -12.53 -5.56
N THR A 1042 -33.06 -13.10 -5.57
CA THR A 1042 -31.93 -12.54 -6.32
C THR A 1042 -31.93 -13.16 -7.71
N LEU A 1043 -31.96 -12.34 -8.76
CA LEU A 1043 -31.84 -12.76 -10.15
C LEU A 1043 -30.57 -12.14 -10.73
N SER A 1044 -29.67 -13.00 -11.19
CA SER A 1044 -28.36 -12.63 -11.75
C SER A 1044 -28.24 -13.13 -13.19
N VAL A 1045 -27.72 -12.30 -14.10
CA VAL A 1045 -27.32 -12.70 -15.45
C VAL A 1045 -25.87 -13.18 -15.38
N LEU A 1046 -25.63 -14.42 -15.76
CA LEU A 1046 -24.29 -15.04 -15.71
C LEU A 1046 -23.53 -14.85 -17.02
N ASP A 1047 -24.24 -14.89 -18.15
CA ASP A 1047 -23.61 -14.73 -19.45
C ASP A 1047 -23.23 -13.27 -19.74
N TYR A 1048 -22.29 -13.12 -20.67
CA TYR A 1048 -21.82 -11.84 -21.17
C TYR A 1048 -22.38 -11.51 -22.57
N GLU A 1049 -23.60 -11.96 -22.88
CA GLU A 1049 -24.29 -11.55 -24.11
C GLU A 1049 -24.80 -10.10 -24.01
N PRO A 1050 -24.94 -9.38 -25.14
CA PRO A 1050 -25.50 -8.03 -25.15
C PRO A 1050 -26.83 -7.88 -24.42
N LEU A 1051 -27.15 -6.64 -24.08
CA LEU A 1051 -28.45 -6.24 -23.53
C LEU A 1051 -28.80 -6.95 -22.20
N ALA A 1052 -27.82 -7.46 -21.46
CA ALA A 1052 -28.03 -8.15 -20.19
C ALA A 1052 -28.88 -7.36 -19.18
N LYS A 1053 -28.65 -6.04 -19.03
CA LYS A 1053 -29.52 -5.15 -18.24
C LYS A 1053 -30.98 -5.20 -18.71
N GLN A 1054 -31.23 -5.12 -20.01
CA GLN A 1054 -32.57 -5.25 -20.58
C GLN A 1054 -33.18 -6.64 -20.30
N ARG A 1055 -32.44 -7.72 -20.60
CA ARG A 1055 -32.86 -9.12 -20.39
C ARG A 1055 -33.26 -9.33 -18.92
N LEU A 1056 -32.49 -8.76 -18.00
CA LEU A 1056 -32.75 -8.77 -16.55
C LEU A 1056 -34.03 -8.00 -16.19
N PHE A 1057 -34.21 -6.77 -16.66
CA PHE A 1057 -35.43 -5.97 -16.43
C PHE A 1057 -36.68 -6.64 -16.99
N ASP A 1058 -36.62 -7.16 -18.22
CA ASP A 1058 -37.75 -7.85 -18.87
C ASP A 1058 -38.17 -9.08 -18.03
N CYS A 1059 -37.21 -9.86 -17.52
CA CYS A 1059 -37.48 -10.97 -16.60
C CYS A 1059 -38.11 -10.52 -15.28
N VAL A 1060 -37.56 -9.50 -14.61
CA VAL A 1060 -38.10 -9.02 -13.33
C VAL A 1060 -39.49 -8.37 -13.48
N ALA A 1061 -39.73 -7.65 -14.59
CA ALA A 1061 -41.05 -7.13 -14.92
C ALA A 1061 -42.08 -8.26 -15.11
N ALA A 1062 -41.71 -9.35 -15.80
CA ALA A 1062 -42.58 -10.52 -15.96
C ALA A 1062 -42.83 -11.27 -14.65
N LEU A 1063 -41.81 -11.46 -13.81
CA LEU A 1063 -41.95 -12.04 -12.47
C LEU A 1063 -42.90 -11.20 -11.60
N THR A 1064 -42.72 -9.88 -11.61
CA THR A 1064 -43.56 -8.92 -10.89
C THR A 1064 -45.01 -8.96 -11.39
N ASN A 1065 -45.23 -9.04 -12.70
CA ASN A 1065 -46.56 -9.16 -13.28
C ASN A 1065 -47.24 -10.52 -12.94
N ALA A 1066 -46.47 -11.57 -12.68
CA ALA A 1066 -46.98 -12.88 -12.28
C ALA A 1066 -47.39 -12.95 -10.80
N THR A 1067 -46.94 -12.03 -9.94
CA THR A 1067 -47.22 -12.04 -8.49
C THR A 1067 -47.56 -10.66 -7.92
N GLN A 1068 -48.78 -10.52 -7.39
CA GLN A 1068 -49.24 -9.30 -6.72
C GLN A 1068 -48.59 -9.05 -5.35
N SER A 1069 -47.63 -9.88 -4.94
CA SER A 1069 -46.99 -9.82 -3.61
C SER A 1069 -45.57 -9.26 -3.63
N VAL A 1070 -45.06 -8.81 -4.78
CA VAL A 1070 -43.84 -8.00 -4.82
C VAL A 1070 -44.08 -6.70 -4.06
N VAL A 1071 -43.13 -6.35 -3.22
CA VAL A 1071 -43.12 -5.16 -2.40
C VAL A 1071 -42.24 -4.10 -3.05
N CYS A 1072 -41.00 -4.48 -3.38
CA CYS A 1072 -40.08 -3.67 -4.16
C CYS A 1072 -39.14 -4.54 -5.00
N VAL A 1073 -38.46 -3.91 -5.95
CA VAL A 1073 -37.30 -4.45 -6.66
C VAL A 1073 -36.12 -3.53 -6.37
N ALA A 1074 -34.92 -4.04 -6.19
CA ALA A 1074 -33.72 -3.26 -5.88
C ALA A 1074 -32.54 -3.65 -6.79
N TRP A 1075 -31.72 -2.66 -7.14
CA TRP A 1075 -30.40 -2.88 -7.71
C TRP A 1075 -29.49 -3.62 -6.71
N ASN A 1076 -28.47 -4.31 -7.19
CA ASN A 1076 -27.63 -5.16 -6.33
C ASN A 1076 -27.02 -4.41 -5.14
N ASP A 1077 -26.54 -3.19 -5.39
CA ASP A 1077 -25.95 -2.24 -4.45
C ASP A 1077 -26.98 -1.42 -3.64
N ASN A 1078 -28.28 -1.68 -3.83
CA ASN A 1078 -29.41 -0.89 -3.32
C ASN A 1078 -29.43 0.60 -3.73
N SER A 1079 -28.63 1.02 -4.72
CA SER A 1079 -28.58 2.43 -5.19
C SER A 1079 -29.91 2.91 -5.79
N ARG A 1080 -30.75 1.97 -6.23
CA ARG A 1080 -32.06 2.21 -6.87
C ARG A 1080 -33.05 1.13 -6.41
N ILE A 1081 -34.23 1.55 -5.96
CA ILE A 1081 -35.32 0.64 -5.55
C ILE A 1081 -36.62 1.09 -6.22
N TRP A 1082 -37.28 0.18 -6.92
CA TRP A 1082 -38.57 0.40 -7.57
C TRP A 1082 -39.71 -0.11 -6.69
N ILE A 1083 -40.73 0.73 -6.43
CA ILE A 1083 -41.90 0.37 -5.61
C ILE A 1083 -43.26 0.66 -6.26
N GLY A 1084 -44.35 0.28 -5.58
CA GLY A 1084 -45.72 0.71 -5.88
C GLY A 1084 -46.56 -0.24 -6.75
N ASP A 1085 -47.86 0.06 -6.89
CA ASP A 1085 -48.87 -0.89 -7.39
C ASP A 1085 -48.86 -1.17 -8.91
N ASN A 1086 -47.96 -0.54 -9.69
CA ASN A 1086 -47.76 -0.80 -11.12
C ASN A 1086 -46.31 -1.18 -11.46
N LEU A 1087 -45.58 -1.74 -10.49
CA LEU A 1087 -44.15 -2.02 -10.57
C LEU A 1087 -43.71 -2.74 -11.87
N ALA A 1088 -44.48 -3.70 -12.37
CA ALA A 1088 -44.17 -4.40 -13.63
C ALA A 1088 -44.23 -3.52 -14.90
N GLU A 1089 -44.97 -2.41 -14.89
CA GLU A 1089 -44.98 -1.45 -16.00
C GLU A 1089 -43.77 -0.51 -15.92
N ARG A 1090 -43.41 -0.07 -14.69
CA ARG A 1090 -42.23 0.78 -14.39
C ARG A 1090 -40.90 0.08 -14.65
N LEU A 1091 -40.87 -1.24 -14.55
CA LEU A 1091 -39.69 -2.07 -14.81
C LEU A 1091 -39.54 -2.44 -16.29
N ARG A 1092 -40.41 -1.98 -17.19
CA ARG A 1092 -40.23 -2.24 -18.62
C ARG A 1092 -39.05 -1.47 -19.17
N TRP A 1093 -38.18 -2.15 -19.90
CA TRP A 1093 -37.02 -1.52 -20.51
C TRP A 1093 -37.43 -0.54 -21.62
N GLN A 1094 -37.15 0.75 -21.45
CA GLN A 1094 -37.42 1.81 -22.44
C GLN A 1094 -36.14 2.31 -23.14
N ASN A 1095 -35.20 1.40 -23.43
CA ASN A 1095 -33.83 1.68 -23.90
C ASN A 1095 -32.91 2.31 -22.83
N LYS A 1096 -33.34 2.30 -21.56
CA LYS A 1096 -32.56 2.69 -20.39
C LYS A 1096 -33.15 2.02 -19.15
N VAL A 1097 -32.39 2.07 -18.05
CA VAL A 1097 -32.90 1.85 -16.69
C VAL A 1097 -33.91 2.98 -16.37
N GLU A 1098 -35.17 2.63 -16.07
CA GLU A 1098 -36.12 3.63 -15.53
C GLU A 1098 -35.69 4.06 -14.13
N ARG A 1099 -35.84 5.34 -13.81
CA ARG A 1099 -35.61 5.86 -12.46
C ARG A 1099 -36.83 5.54 -11.59
N ASP A 1100 -36.59 5.12 -10.36
CA ASP A 1100 -37.53 5.42 -9.27
C ASP A 1100 -36.91 6.50 -8.38
N ASP A 1101 -37.75 7.36 -7.82
CA ASP A 1101 -37.35 8.50 -6.98
C ASP A 1101 -37.21 8.11 -5.51
N GLU A 1102 -37.59 6.87 -5.15
CA GLU A 1102 -37.53 6.36 -3.78
C GLU A 1102 -36.21 5.63 -3.49
N ARG A 1103 -35.43 6.19 -2.55
CA ARG A 1103 -34.35 5.49 -1.86
C ARG A 1103 -34.91 4.83 -0.61
N LEU A 1104 -34.47 3.61 -0.31
CA LEU A 1104 -34.57 3.06 1.05
C LEU A 1104 -33.39 3.60 1.86
N ALA A 1105 -33.66 3.99 3.10
CA ALA A 1105 -32.62 4.37 4.05
C ALA A 1105 -31.73 3.19 4.44
N ALA A 1106 -32.29 1.98 4.50
CA ALA A 1106 -31.55 0.77 4.82
C ALA A 1106 -31.21 -0.08 3.59
N SER A 1107 -30.06 -0.72 3.69
CA SER A 1107 -29.59 -1.77 2.82
C SER A 1107 -30.48 -3.02 2.91
N ILE A 1108 -30.86 -3.61 1.77
CA ILE A 1108 -31.52 -4.93 1.71
C ILE A 1108 -30.47 -6.08 1.84
N TYR A 1109 -29.20 -5.76 2.06
CA TYR A 1109 -28.22 -6.75 2.55
C TYR A 1109 -28.52 -7.08 4.03
N GLY A 1110 -29.59 -7.84 4.26
CA GLY A 1110 -29.77 -8.55 5.51
C GLY A 1110 -28.69 -9.62 5.63
N TYR A 1111 -27.56 -9.27 6.26
CA TYR A 1111 -26.66 -10.28 6.81
C TYR A 1111 -27.49 -11.15 7.75
N ARG A 1112 -27.45 -12.46 7.51
CA ARG A 1112 -28.11 -13.42 8.39
C ARG A 1112 -27.24 -13.48 9.65
N VAL A 1113 -27.67 -12.77 10.69
CA VAL A 1113 -27.27 -13.09 12.07
C VAL A 1113 -27.92 -14.43 12.39
N ASP A 1114 -27.26 -15.51 11.96
CA ASP A 1114 -27.34 -16.74 12.73
C ASP A 1114 -26.58 -16.44 14.02
N GLU A 1115 -27.30 -16.30 15.14
CA GLU A 1115 -26.72 -15.97 16.45
C GLU A 1115 -25.69 -17.02 16.92
N ASP A 1116 -25.70 -18.20 16.30
CA ASP A 1116 -24.77 -19.33 16.52
C ASP A 1116 -23.80 -19.54 15.33
N GLY A 1117 -23.87 -18.71 14.29
CA GLY A 1117 -23.04 -18.80 13.09
C GLY A 1117 -21.70 -18.12 13.27
N GLU A 1118 -20.83 -18.69 14.10
CA GLU A 1118 -19.45 -18.23 14.19
C GLU A 1118 -18.83 -18.18 12.78
N MET A 1119 -18.26 -17.03 12.41
CA MET A 1119 -17.34 -16.96 11.29
C MET A 1119 -16.22 -17.93 11.64
N ILE A 1120 -16.24 -19.12 11.02
CA ILE A 1120 -15.23 -20.14 11.25
C ILE A 1120 -13.90 -19.48 10.95
N ASP A 1121 -13.02 -19.43 11.95
CA ASP A 1121 -11.68 -18.88 11.79
C ASP A 1121 -11.03 -19.60 10.60
N GLU A 1122 -10.73 -18.84 9.54
CA GLU A 1122 -10.22 -19.41 8.30
C GLU A 1122 -8.95 -20.23 8.60
N THR A 1123 -8.15 -19.83 9.59
CA THR A 1123 -6.90 -20.49 9.99
C THR A 1123 -7.10 -21.87 10.65
N GLU A 1124 -8.08 -22.03 11.56
CA GLU A 1124 -8.43 -23.34 12.11
C GLU A 1124 -8.98 -24.27 11.02
N SER A 1125 -9.79 -23.71 10.11
CA SER A 1125 -10.36 -24.44 8.98
C SER A 1125 -9.25 -24.95 8.05
N ASP A 1126 -8.29 -24.09 7.70
CA ASP A 1126 -7.19 -24.37 6.79
C ASP A 1126 -6.30 -25.48 7.35
N HIS A 1127 -5.92 -25.41 8.63
CA HIS A 1127 -5.09 -26.45 9.24
C HIS A 1127 -5.80 -27.81 9.25
N HIS A 1128 -7.10 -27.85 9.55
CA HIS A 1128 -7.89 -29.07 9.51
C HIS A 1128 -7.94 -29.67 8.09
N TRP A 1129 -8.19 -28.83 7.08
CA TRP A 1129 -8.24 -29.25 5.69
C TRP A 1129 -6.87 -29.70 5.15
N ARG A 1130 -5.77 -29.02 5.52
CA ARG A 1130 -4.38 -29.44 5.18
C ARG A 1130 -4.07 -30.83 5.75
N GLN A 1131 -4.42 -31.12 7.01
CA GLN A 1131 -4.27 -32.46 7.59
C GLN A 1131 -5.08 -33.53 6.83
N LEU A 1132 -6.33 -33.23 6.47
CA LEU A 1132 -7.18 -34.15 5.70
C LEU A 1132 -6.63 -34.40 4.28
N ALA A 1133 -6.19 -33.37 3.58
CA ALA A 1133 -5.58 -33.48 2.26
C ALA A 1133 -4.29 -34.32 2.28
N GLY A 1134 -3.44 -34.12 3.29
CA GLY A 1134 -2.20 -34.88 3.49
C GLY A 1134 -2.42 -36.38 3.73
N SER A 1135 -3.63 -36.81 4.09
CA SER A 1135 -3.96 -38.23 4.33
C SER A 1135 -4.03 -39.09 3.05
N GLN A 1136 -3.96 -38.48 1.86
CA GLN A 1136 -4.09 -39.12 0.54
C GLN A 1136 -5.39 -39.91 0.29
N ALA A 1137 -6.40 -39.76 1.15
CA ALA A 1137 -7.72 -40.30 0.92
C ALA A 1137 -8.52 -39.38 -0.03
N ASN A 1138 -9.09 -39.94 -1.09
CA ASN A 1138 -10.13 -39.28 -1.90
C ASN A 1138 -11.35 -39.01 -1.02
N LEU A 1139 -11.38 -37.85 -0.34
CA LEU A 1139 -12.43 -37.49 0.61
C LEU A 1139 -13.59 -36.82 -0.14
N PRO A 1140 -14.83 -37.29 -0.02
CA PRO A 1140 -15.96 -36.60 -0.62
C PRO A 1140 -16.25 -35.32 0.18
N VAL A 1141 -16.23 -34.19 -0.50
CA VAL A 1141 -16.48 -32.85 0.04
C VAL A 1141 -17.59 -32.17 -0.76
N THR A 1142 -18.04 -31.03 -0.28
CA THR A 1142 -18.94 -30.14 -1.02
C THR A 1142 -18.25 -28.79 -1.14
N VAL A 1143 -18.07 -28.31 -2.37
CA VAL A 1143 -17.51 -26.99 -2.67
C VAL A 1143 -18.65 -25.98 -2.76
N GLN A 1144 -18.52 -24.85 -2.08
CA GLN A 1144 -19.40 -23.70 -2.23
C GLN A 1144 -18.91 -22.82 -3.37
N HIS A 1145 -19.77 -22.58 -4.36
CA HIS A 1145 -19.47 -21.69 -5.46
C HIS A 1145 -20.46 -20.52 -5.47
N TYR A 1146 -19.94 -19.30 -5.33
CA TYR A 1146 -20.74 -18.11 -5.08
C TYR A 1146 -21.00 -17.31 -6.34
N CYS A 1147 -22.22 -16.82 -6.50
CA CYS A 1147 -22.56 -15.77 -7.45
C CYS A 1147 -23.50 -14.80 -6.75
N GLU A 1148 -22.98 -13.65 -6.32
CA GLU A 1148 -23.70 -12.72 -5.45
C GLU A 1148 -24.16 -13.41 -4.14
N SER A 1149 -25.42 -13.25 -3.76
CA SER A 1149 -26.06 -13.96 -2.64
C SER A 1149 -26.43 -15.42 -2.96
N ASN A 1150 -26.32 -15.83 -4.23
CA ASN A 1150 -26.60 -17.18 -4.69
C ASN A 1150 -25.38 -18.08 -4.43
N VAL A 1151 -25.64 -19.31 -4.01
CA VAL A 1151 -24.60 -20.33 -3.79
C VAL A 1151 -25.02 -21.58 -4.53
N GLU A 1152 -24.10 -22.22 -5.25
CA GLU A 1152 -24.23 -23.58 -5.77
C GLU A 1152 -23.33 -24.49 -4.92
N LEU A 1153 -23.90 -25.57 -4.37
CA LEU A 1153 -23.15 -26.61 -3.68
C LEU A 1153 -22.72 -27.68 -4.69
N LEU A 1154 -21.43 -27.68 -5.02
CA LEU A 1154 -20.82 -28.63 -5.94
C LEU A 1154 -20.28 -29.85 -5.18
N PRO A 1155 -20.88 -31.05 -5.32
CA PRO A 1155 -20.26 -32.27 -4.83
C PRO A 1155 -18.91 -32.48 -5.52
N ALA A 1156 -17.88 -32.80 -4.74
CA ALA A 1156 -16.52 -32.96 -5.24
C ALA A 1156 -15.75 -34.01 -4.43
N THR A 1157 -14.61 -34.43 -4.97
CA THR A 1157 -13.60 -35.21 -4.28
C THR A 1157 -12.40 -34.32 -3.97
N LEU A 1158 -12.02 -34.18 -2.71
CA LEU A 1158 -10.72 -33.62 -2.32
C LEU A 1158 -9.62 -34.61 -2.76
N ILE A 1159 -8.71 -34.16 -3.63
CA ILE A 1159 -7.65 -34.97 -4.23
C ILE A 1159 -6.24 -34.55 -3.79
N GLY A 1160 -6.10 -33.39 -3.15
CA GLY A 1160 -4.84 -32.92 -2.56
C GLY A 1160 -4.94 -31.49 -2.04
N TYR A 1161 -3.81 -30.95 -1.62
CA TYR A 1161 -3.57 -29.55 -1.32
C TYR A 1161 -2.41 -29.09 -2.22
N ASP A 1162 -2.45 -27.84 -2.66
CA ASP A 1162 -1.49 -27.26 -3.59
C ASP A 1162 -0.73 -26.14 -2.87
N ASP A 1163 0.43 -26.51 -2.31
CA ASP A 1163 1.28 -25.66 -1.47
C ASP A 1163 1.66 -24.33 -2.15
N VAL A 1164 1.69 -24.27 -3.49
CA VAL A 1164 2.11 -23.09 -4.27
C VAL A 1164 1.04 -22.00 -4.30
N SER A 1165 -0.24 -22.40 -4.27
CA SER A 1165 -1.40 -21.51 -4.43
C SER A 1165 -2.24 -21.36 -3.17
N ASP A 1166 -1.75 -21.89 -2.04
CA ASP A 1166 -2.46 -22.08 -0.78
C ASP A 1166 -3.93 -22.46 -0.98
N SER A 1167 -4.14 -23.54 -1.74
CA SER A 1167 -5.48 -23.93 -2.19
C SER A 1167 -5.64 -25.44 -2.25
N PHE A 1168 -6.86 -25.91 -2.01
CA PHE A 1168 -7.19 -27.32 -2.05
C PHE A 1168 -7.48 -27.76 -3.49
N ALA A 1169 -6.82 -28.84 -3.91
CA ALA A 1169 -7.11 -29.48 -5.19
C ALA A 1169 -8.32 -30.38 -5.04
N VAL A 1170 -9.41 -30.03 -5.74
CA VAL A 1170 -10.64 -30.81 -5.81
C VAL A 1170 -10.90 -31.32 -7.22
N ARG A 1171 -11.64 -32.42 -7.34
CA ARG A 1171 -12.24 -32.88 -8.59
C ARG A 1171 -13.76 -32.82 -8.46
N LEU A 1172 -14.42 -32.07 -9.34
CA LEU A 1172 -15.87 -31.91 -9.30
C LEU A 1172 -16.60 -33.17 -9.76
N ASP A 1173 -17.68 -33.55 -9.07
CA ASP A 1173 -18.54 -34.68 -9.46
C ASP A 1173 -19.62 -34.26 -10.49
N GLN A 1174 -19.83 -32.96 -10.71
CA GLN A 1174 -20.78 -32.40 -11.68
C GLN A 1174 -20.34 -31.06 -12.27
N ASP A 1175 -20.85 -30.71 -13.47
CA ASP A 1175 -20.72 -29.39 -14.08
C ASP A 1175 -21.43 -28.33 -13.20
N SER A 1176 -20.73 -27.21 -12.97
CA SER A 1176 -21.33 -26.03 -12.35
C SER A 1176 -22.37 -25.40 -13.27
N ALA A 1177 -23.46 -24.98 -12.67
CA ALA A 1177 -24.50 -24.22 -13.32
C ALA A 1177 -24.26 -22.69 -13.25
N ILE A 1178 -23.41 -22.24 -12.33
CA ILE A 1178 -22.94 -20.84 -12.25
C ILE A 1178 -21.83 -20.58 -13.28
N SER A 1179 -20.76 -21.36 -13.29
CA SER A 1179 -19.59 -21.14 -14.17
C SER A 1179 -19.46 -22.25 -15.20
N ARG A 1180 -19.69 -21.93 -16.47
CA ARG A 1180 -19.60 -22.89 -17.59
C ARG A 1180 -18.22 -23.55 -17.74
N TYR A 1181 -17.18 -22.90 -17.22
CA TYR A 1181 -15.80 -23.38 -17.21
C TYR A 1181 -15.47 -24.39 -16.09
N LEU A 1182 -16.34 -24.57 -15.09
CA LEU A 1182 -16.16 -25.57 -14.05
C LEU A 1182 -16.88 -26.87 -14.44
N LYS A 1183 -16.10 -27.86 -14.86
CA LYS A 1183 -16.58 -29.12 -15.47
C LYS A 1183 -16.45 -30.32 -14.53
N ALA A 1184 -17.38 -31.26 -14.66
CA ALA A 1184 -17.28 -32.58 -14.02
C ALA A 1184 -15.97 -33.29 -14.38
N ASP A 1185 -15.47 -34.11 -13.47
CA ASP A 1185 -14.21 -34.86 -13.56
C ASP A 1185 -12.92 -34.01 -13.72
N LYS A 1186 -12.99 -32.67 -13.78
CA LYS A 1186 -11.81 -31.79 -13.87
C LYS A 1186 -11.26 -31.41 -12.50
N ARG A 1187 -9.95 -31.15 -12.46
CA ARG A 1187 -9.25 -30.57 -11.32
C ARG A 1187 -9.57 -29.07 -11.24
N CYS A 1188 -9.93 -28.61 -10.05
CA CYS A 1188 -10.07 -27.21 -9.70
C CYS A 1188 -9.31 -26.94 -8.41
N LEU A 1189 -9.01 -25.67 -8.15
CA LEU A 1189 -8.49 -25.18 -6.87
C LEU A 1189 -9.64 -24.55 -6.07
N VAL A 1190 -9.57 -24.56 -4.74
CA VAL A 1190 -10.59 -23.95 -3.88
C VAL A 1190 -9.99 -23.57 -2.53
N ARG A 1191 -10.37 -22.41 -1.98
CA ARG A 1191 -9.98 -21.99 -0.62
C ARG A 1191 -10.76 -22.80 0.42
N ALA A 1192 -10.22 -22.96 1.63
CA ALA A 1192 -10.86 -23.82 2.63
C ALA A 1192 -12.17 -23.24 3.18
N SER A 1193 -12.34 -21.91 3.21
CA SER A 1193 -13.63 -21.27 3.50
C SER A 1193 -14.74 -21.59 2.48
N ASN A 1194 -14.39 -22.06 1.28
CA ASN A 1194 -15.31 -22.59 0.28
C ASN A 1194 -15.52 -24.12 0.37
N LEU A 1195 -14.91 -24.82 1.33
CA LEU A 1195 -15.04 -26.27 1.53
C LEU A 1195 -15.98 -26.64 2.68
N LEU A 1196 -16.91 -27.56 2.42
CA LEU A 1196 -17.74 -28.21 3.43
C LEU A 1196 -17.41 -29.70 3.51
N ALA A 1197 -17.16 -30.18 4.73
CA ALA A 1197 -17.09 -31.61 5.01
C ALA A 1197 -18.46 -32.24 4.74
N LYS A 1198 -18.49 -33.30 3.93
CA LYS A 1198 -19.73 -34.01 3.62
C LYS A 1198 -20.18 -34.79 4.85
N GLN A 1199 -21.07 -34.20 5.66
CA GLN A 1199 -21.71 -34.90 6.77
C GLN A 1199 -22.34 -36.20 6.26
N GLU A 1200 -21.85 -37.35 6.73
CA GLU A 1200 -22.57 -38.61 6.59
C GLU A 1200 -23.91 -38.45 7.30
N ALA A 1201 -25.01 -38.53 6.55
CA ALA A 1201 -26.36 -38.23 7.02
C ALA A 1201 -26.74 -39.09 8.24
N GLY A 1202 -26.58 -38.52 9.43
CA GLY A 1202 -26.81 -39.20 10.72
C GLY A 1202 -25.78 -38.89 11.81
N THR A 1203 -24.63 -38.29 11.48
CA THR A 1203 -23.60 -37.93 12.48
C THR A 1203 -23.59 -36.41 12.71
N PRO A 1204 -24.05 -35.90 13.88
CA PRO A 1204 -23.78 -34.52 14.25
C PRO A 1204 -22.30 -34.39 14.62
N VAL A 1205 -21.64 -33.39 14.05
CA VAL A 1205 -20.34 -32.88 14.49
C VAL A 1205 -20.63 -31.67 15.41
N PRO A 1206 -19.87 -31.45 16.49
CA PRO A 1206 -19.96 -30.23 17.30
C PRO A 1206 -19.71 -28.98 16.45
#